data_AF-A0A7V3PL06-F1
#
_entry.id   AF-A0A7V3PL06-F1
#
_cell.length_a   1.000
_cell.length_b   1.000
_cell.length_c   1.000
_cell.angle_alpha   90.00
_cell.angle_beta   90.00
_cell.angle_gamma   90.00
#
_symmetry.space_group_name_H-M   'P 1'
#
loop_
_entity.id
_entity.type
_entity.pdbx_description
1 polymer ?
#
loop_
_entity_poly.entity_id
_entity_poly.type
_entity_poly.pdbx_seq_one_letter_code
_entity_poly.pdbx_strand_id
1 'polypeptide(L)'
;MKKIILTLILISTFTSLLIAQSTQRSDPSLRRIGYHTGNRVGISFYNDGAISGFNLGVDIRGEWPLGSGENYIGDLTPLIGVEFINRRGDTLHSVGISRGPRNGQADERHPIYGYFWGFNPLPGYLNPNAQSVAMSHLPHTWPIEGWADHPDWKDKDGKTQWNGYFGRGVMNADQESFYKADDQWDDEFNGFFLPDSTDSTRKGMALQMAVRGFQWSHFLAEDAIFWLYDIKNEGTTIYRKAAFGTVVGTLAGGDGDSNDDLGYFDANDWITYSWDSDNKGNKGQKVGYVGYAFLESPGNPFDGIDNDGDSPDPNSPTFTKADFDSVTYRAGDKIVLIDPVTYERRLYTVKPTIDTVYSMGVRFIINPGVTYFREGHIARIENGVSIPHPSAYDGIDNDLDGLIDENEALHLVSRQIKGYQPLKYKDFKTGKGVNDPLIDEKRDNDAGQLITSWVRLPDGTVTLMTHWSGDEDGDWDPAMDDVGSDGIGPLDDGYIGPDADGTEGNGRPDQGEPNFGKTDIDESDQIGLTNFNFFNLSASPNMKDDELLWSRMYPGRFDVIPPIPQDGDFIYGSGYFPLVPGKIERFSVAILFGVDYKDVIGNKRIVQQIYNAGYKFPQPPRKPKINITQEDGKVVIYWDGRLTENSRDFITKQKDFQGYKIYRATDASFQDARQITNAVGVLTFDKPIAQYDLKDTIQGFFYPSKALLEQVGGTTFYLGDNTGIVNKFVDSTVVKGQTYYYAVCAYDRGDESLDIFPSENSKYIFRTNTGQIITDDNTGYITPGGRPVGYTQASYSTFTKSPDFRGTGSGEIEIIDDAAIKDGWNYKIVFSDTAIQGYTKDWSLVDLVTPDTVFIPSWNKTFIVKPLDSIQVPMNDTIYVNGKKIITDTNYYKANYHILIANETKFNGETPIVHGFRVQLYNHSEIILDTLKSGFKEGKLYPSIQKPIFAPFFWTATGPGAAYNGIRMPYDYVIEFYPDVVDTSVADTLYPRTPSNILPARSVNFKVKNLTTNEYIDFVYWRTGTVSTTHNIYFKEKIRNPLTNRDSVYRTWRVNILFNSANIPLNDTTAGKYLYLYTLKPFSRNDAYYFTTKGATINTEKAKNELDRIKVVPNPYVVTHEAEARLLSTQTSGRGEREIRFTYVPPGSKISIFTVRGELIKTLYQNNLYVGDVFWNLRTEENLDVAYGVYVYVVEVPNVGTKTGKFALIK
;
A
#
# COMPACT_ATOMS: atom_id res chain seq x y z
N MET A 1 -38.99 19.81 -42.68
CA MET A 1 -37.83 20.69 -42.38
C MET A 1 -37.34 20.60 -40.93
N LYS A 2 -38.19 20.69 -39.89
CA LYS A 2 -37.72 20.62 -38.48
C LYS A 2 -37.10 19.27 -38.03
N LYS A 3 -37.49 18.13 -38.62
CA LYS A 3 -36.87 16.81 -38.30
C LYS A 3 -35.52 16.54 -38.98
N ILE A 4 -35.24 17.21 -40.11
CA ILE A 4 -33.96 17.06 -40.83
C ILE A 4 -32.88 17.93 -40.17
N ILE A 5 -33.26 19.12 -39.67
CA ILE A 5 -32.34 20.00 -38.93
C ILE A 5 -31.97 19.40 -37.56
N LEU A 6 -32.90 18.71 -36.86
CA LEU A 6 -32.57 18.07 -35.58
C LEU A 6 -31.64 16.85 -35.73
N THR A 7 -31.73 16.14 -36.86
CA THR A 7 -30.87 14.97 -37.16
C THR A 7 -29.49 15.41 -37.65
N LEU A 8 -29.40 16.50 -38.42
CA LEU A 8 -28.12 17.11 -38.79
C LEU A 8 -27.42 17.78 -37.60
N ILE A 9 -28.16 18.36 -36.65
CA ILE A 9 -27.58 18.90 -35.41
C ILE A 9 -27.11 17.75 -34.50
N LEU A 10 -27.88 16.66 -34.37
CA LEU A 10 -27.44 15.49 -33.59
C LEU A 10 -26.21 14.81 -34.20
N ILE A 11 -26.16 14.67 -35.53
CA ILE A 11 -25.01 14.09 -36.24
C ILE A 11 -23.81 15.05 -36.14
N SER A 12 -24.01 16.38 -36.24
CA SER A 12 -22.91 17.34 -36.03
C SER A 12 -22.41 17.37 -34.59
N THR A 13 -23.27 17.16 -33.59
CA THR A 13 -22.87 17.06 -32.17
C THR A 13 -22.21 15.73 -31.83
N PHE A 14 -22.57 14.64 -32.51
CA PHE A 14 -21.89 13.34 -32.35
C PHE A 14 -20.57 13.29 -33.12
N THR A 15 -20.45 13.92 -34.29
CA THR A 15 -19.15 14.06 -34.99
C THR A 15 -18.24 15.10 -34.35
N SER A 16 -18.76 16.09 -33.62
CA SER A 16 -17.92 16.98 -32.82
C SER A 16 -17.48 16.38 -31.48
N LEU A 17 -18.09 15.27 -31.04
CA LEU A 17 -17.62 14.49 -29.89
C LEU A 17 -16.59 13.41 -30.30
N LEU A 18 -16.61 12.96 -31.56
CA LEU A 18 -15.61 12.05 -32.14
C LEU A 18 -14.38 12.77 -32.74
N ILE A 19 -14.39 14.11 -32.80
CA ILE A 19 -13.25 14.95 -33.24
C ILE A 19 -12.71 15.82 -32.07
N ALA A 20 -13.13 15.53 -30.83
CA ALA A 20 -12.72 16.28 -29.64
C ALA A 20 -11.77 15.50 -28.70
N GLN A 21 -10.95 14.60 -29.23
CA GLN A 21 -9.58 14.48 -28.70
C GLN A 21 -8.74 15.56 -29.41
N SER A 22 -9.00 16.83 -29.09
CA SER A 22 -7.96 17.83 -29.33
C SER A 22 -6.80 17.41 -28.42
N THR A 23 -5.65 17.07 -28.99
CA THR A 23 -4.40 16.88 -28.22
C THR A 23 -4.29 18.00 -27.20
N GLN A 24 -4.44 17.63 -25.94
CA GLN A 24 -4.52 18.57 -24.84
C GLN A 24 -3.20 19.34 -24.77
N ARG A 25 -3.26 20.66 -24.63
CA ARG A 25 -2.07 21.53 -24.54
C ARG A 25 -1.78 21.85 -23.09
N SER A 26 -0.50 21.98 -22.75
CA SER A 26 -0.12 22.35 -21.39
C SER A 26 -0.56 23.75 -21.00
N ASP A 27 -0.70 23.97 -19.70
CA ASP A 27 -0.99 25.26 -19.09
C ASP A 27 0.04 25.54 -17.98
N PRO A 28 0.97 26.50 -18.19
CA PRO A 28 2.01 26.84 -17.23
C PRO A 28 1.47 27.24 -15.84
N SER A 29 0.21 27.69 -15.74
CA SER A 29 -0.42 28.06 -14.46
C SER A 29 -0.77 26.87 -13.57
N LEU A 30 -0.76 25.65 -14.13
CA LEU A 30 -1.01 24.41 -13.42
C LEU A 30 0.23 23.83 -12.73
N ARG A 31 1.36 24.55 -12.74
CA ARG A 31 2.57 24.10 -12.04
C ARG A 31 2.31 23.96 -10.54
N ARG A 32 2.62 22.80 -9.98
CA ARG A 32 2.48 22.46 -8.56
C ARG A 32 3.73 21.72 -8.08
N ILE A 33 4.00 21.84 -6.79
CA ILE A 33 5.05 21.08 -6.09
C ILE A 33 4.45 19.78 -5.55
N GLY A 34 5.21 18.69 -5.57
CA GLY A 34 4.92 17.44 -4.89
C GLY A 34 6.03 17.12 -3.90
N TYR A 35 5.73 16.26 -2.93
CA TYR A 35 6.70 15.79 -1.94
C TYR A 35 6.65 14.28 -1.84
N HIS A 36 7.81 13.65 -2.01
CA HIS A 36 8.04 12.24 -1.73
C HIS A 36 8.74 12.12 -0.39
N THR A 37 8.02 11.58 0.60
CA THR A 37 8.44 11.45 2.02
C THR A 37 7.93 10.14 2.63
N GLY A 38 7.65 9.13 1.80
CA GLY A 38 7.07 7.86 2.22
C GLY A 38 8.06 6.90 2.89
N ASN A 39 9.37 7.14 2.72
CA ASN A 39 10.45 6.33 3.29
C ASN A 39 11.58 7.21 3.86
N ARG A 40 12.83 6.72 3.95
CA ARG A 40 13.95 7.47 4.53
C ARG A 40 14.48 8.55 3.59
N VAL A 41 14.02 8.63 2.35
CA VAL A 41 14.39 9.68 1.40
C VAL A 41 13.30 10.77 1.38
N GLY A 42 13.71 12.00 1.64
CA GLY A 42 12.86 13.19 1.45
C GLY A 42 13.25 13.95 0.18
N ILE A 43 12.31 14.20 -0.72
CA ILE A 43 12.58 15.03 -1.89
C ILE A 43 11.33 15.79 -2.36
N SER A 44 11.50 17.03 -2.79
CA SER A 44 10.47 17.78 -3.51
C SER A 44 10.63 17.64 -5.02
N PHE A 45 9.54 17.81 -5.76
CA PHE A 45 9.55 17.79 -7.22
C PHE A 45 8.41 18.65 -7.77
N TYR A 46 8.40 18.89 -9.07
CA TYR A 46 7.37 19.66 -9.74
C TYR A 46 6.83 18.92 -10.96
N ASN A 47 5.56 19.15 -11.28
CA ASN A 47 4.87 18.54 -12.42
C ASN A 47 5.30 19.09 -13.81
N ASP A 48 6.49 19.68 -13.90
CA ASP A 48 7.18 20.03 -15.14
C ASP A 48 8.45 19.21 -15.37
N GLY A 49 8.73 18.20 -14.52
CA GLY A 49 9.91 17.32 -14.63
C GLY A 49 11.04 17.65 -13.65
N ALA A 50 11.03 18.83 -13.03
CA ALA A 50 12.09 19.22 -12.09
C ALA A 50 12.01 18.40 -10.79
N ILE A 51 13.12 17.78 -10.40
CA ILE A 51 13.25 17.04 -9.14
C ILE A 51 14.34 17.70 -8.29
N SER A 52 14.06 17.85 -7.00
CA SER A 52 14.76 18.78 -6.13
C SER A 52 14.60 20.24 -6.63
N GLY A 53 14.49 21.18 -5.71
CA GLY A 53 14.34 22.59 -6.04
C GLY A 53 15.32 23.45 -5.28
N PHE A 54 15.25 24.76 -5.50
CA PHE A 54 16.19 25.73 -4.94
C PHE A 54 15.54 26.71 -3.96
N ASN A 55 14.23 26.58 -3.70
CA ASN A 55 13.52 27.48 -2.81
C ASN A 55 13.79 27.09 -1.35
N LEU A 56 14.71 27.81 -0.71
CA LEU A 56 15.05 27.62 0.70
C LEU A 56 13.80 27.68 1.59
N GLY A 57 13.65 26.67 2.47
CA GLY A 57 12.50 26.55 3.37
C GLY A 57 11.22 26.03 2.71
N VAL A 58 11.25 25.68 1.42
CA VAL A 58 10.15 25.04 0.69
C VAL A 58 10.59 23.68 0.14
N ASP A 59 11.69 23.64 -0.59
CA ASP A 59 12.20 22.43 -1.24
C ASP A 59 12.96 21.50 -0.29
N ILE A 60 12.78 20.19 -0.47
CA ILE A 60 13.55 19.15 0.22
C ILE A 60 14.62 18.64 -0.77
N ARG A 61 15.89 18.87 -0.43
CA ARG A 61 17.04 18.76 -1.35
C ARG A 61 17.73 17.39 -1.27
N GLY A 62 16.94 16.33 -1.43
CA GLY A 62 17.40 14.95 -1.23
C GLY A 62 17.85 14.73 0.21
N GLU A 63 16.92 14.88 1.16
CA GLU A 63 17.21 14.71 2.58
C GLU A 63 17.31 13.23 2.94
N TRP A 64 18.47 12.79 3.45
CA TRP A 64 18.67 11.39 3.83
C TRP A 64 19.62 11.23 5.04
N PRO A 65 19.20 10.50 6.09
CA PRO A 65 17.84 10.01 6.33
C PRO A 65 16.86 11.16 6.58
N LEU A 66 15.60 11.00 6.19
CA LEU A 66 14.54 12.00 6.38
C LEU A 66 14.43 12.42 7.86
N GLY A 67 14.38 13.73 8.10
CA GLY A 67 14.38 14.35 9.42
C GLY A 67 15.77 14.63 10.00
N SER A 68 16.86 14.23 9.33
CA SER A 68 18.24 14.50 9.77
C SER A 68 18.66 15.96 9.52
N GLY A 69 18.02 16.63 8.57
CA GLY A 69 18.43 17.94 8.06
C GLY A 69 19.66 17.87 7.16
N GLU A 70 20.03 16.70 6.65
CA GLU A 70 21.18 16.45 5.78
C GLU A 70 20.74 16.32 4.32
N ASN A 71 21.24 17.19 3.45
CA ASN A 71 20.85 17.28 2.04
C ASN A 71 21.99 16.79 1.14
N TYR A 72 21.65 16.24 -0.01
CA TYR A 72 22.60 15.63 -0.96
C TYR A 72 22.42 16.10 -2.40
N ILE A 73 21.28 16.70 -2.73
CA ILE A 73 20.88 16.97 -4.12
C ILE A 73 20.54 18.44 -4.30
N GLY A 74 21.32 19.15 -5.11
CA GLY A 74 21.07 20.54 -5.47
C GLY A 74 19.85 20.71 -6.36
N ASP A 75 19.86 20.02 -7.50
CA ASP A 75 18.81 19.99 -8.53
C ASP A 75 18.99 18.78 -9.45
N LEU A 76 17.90 18.26 -10.00
CA LEU A 76 17.90 17.25 -11.06
C LEU A 76 16.94 17.71 -12.14
N THR A 77 17.45 17.86 -13.36
CA THR A 77 16.64 18.28 -14.51
C THR A 77 16.75 17.26 -15.63
N PRO A 78 15.64 16.63 -16.07
CA PRO A 78 15.65 15.77 -17.24
C PRO A 78 16.02 16.58 -18.49
N LEU A 79 16.85 16.00 -19.35
CA LEU A 79 17.28 16.57 -20.62
C LEU A 79 16.74 15.71 -21.75
N ILE A 80 15.82 16.24 -22.55
CA ILE A 80 15.17 15.54 -23.65
C ILE A 80 15.61 16.18 -24.97
N GLY A 81 16.65 15.62 -25.59
CA GLY A 81 17.27 16.15 -26.81
C GLY A 81 16.72 15.52 -28.09
N VAL A 82 16.53 16.31 -29.14
CA VAL A 82 16.23 15.86 -30.51
C VAL A 82 17.00 16.64 -31.58
N GLU A 83 17.47 15.95 -32.61
CA GLU A 83 18.01 16.54 -33.85
C GLU A 83 16.89 16.70 -34.89
N PHE A 84 16.78 17.89 -35.49
CA PHE A 84 15.80 18.18 -36.54
C PHE A 84 16.39 19.02 -37.68
N ILE A 85 15.73 18.94 -38.83
CA ILE A 85 16.10 19.71 -40.02
C ILE A 85 15.07 20.82 -40.21
N ASN A 86 15.53 22.07 -40.23
CA ASN A 86 14.65 23.20 -40.43
C ASN A 86 14.19 23.32 -41.91
N ARG A 87 13.27 24.25 -42.20
CA ARG A 87 12.80 24.52 -43.58
C ARG A 87 13.86 25.01 -44.57
N ARG A 88 15.05 25.39 -44.09
CA ARG A 88 16.19 25.83 -44.91
C ARG A 88 17.16 24.69 -45.21
N GLY A 89 16.99 23.54 -44.57
CA GLY A 89 17.90 22.39 -44.69
C GLY A 89 19.06 22.41 -43.70
N ASP A 90 19.04 23.29 -42.70
CA ASP A 90 20.03 23.29 -41.63
C ASP A 90 19.66 22.23 -40.58
N THR A 91 20.64 21.45 -40.14
CA THR A 91 20.52 20.55 -38.98
C THR A 91 20.69 21.39 -37.71
N LEU A 92 19.75 21.26 -36.78
CA LEU A 92 19.70 21.95 -35.49
C LEU A 92 19.28 20.97 -34.39
N HIS A 93 19.57 21.32 -33.15
CA HIS A 93 19.19 20.54 -31.98
C HIS A 93 18.29 21.36 -31.04
N SER A 94 17.38 20.67 -30.35
CA SER A 94 16.58 21.22 -29.26
C SER A 94 16.70 20.27 -28.07
N VAL A 95 16.95 20.81 -26.88
CA VAL A 95 17.06 20.06 -25.62
C VAL A 95 16.02 20.60 -24.66
N GLY A 96 14.89 19.90 -24.55
CA GLY A 96 13.83 20.24 -23.63
C GLY A 96 14.27 20.08 -22.17
N ILE A 97 13.99 21.10 -21.36
CA ILE A 97 14.35 21.16 -19.93
C ILE A 97 13.16 21.55 -19.03
N SER A 98 13.37 21.45 -17.73
CA SER A 98 12.47 21.96 -16.68
C SER A 98 13.05 23.23 -16.03
N ARG A 99 12.23 23.92 -15.23
CA ARG A 99 12.68 25.10 -14.46
C ARG A 99 13.65 24.71 -13.35
N GLY A 100 14.70 25.50 -13.14
CA GLY A 100 15.68 25.24 -12.09
C GLY A 100 16.64 26.42 -11.86
N PRO A 101 17.64 26.24 -10.99
CA PRO A 101 18.52 27.32 -10.51
C PRO A 101 19.76 27.57 -11.39
N ARG A 102 20.02 26.75 -12.42
CA ARG A 102 21.28 26.77 -13.15
C ARG A 102 21.44 28.01 -14.03
N ASN A 103 22.69 28.27 -14.43
CA ASN A 103 23.05 29.36 -15.32
C ASN A 103 22.20 29.33 -16.61
N GLY A 104 21.50 30.43 -16.89
CA GLY A 104 20.61 30.59 -18.04
C GLY A 104 19.28 29.84 -17.98
N GLN A 105 19.09 28.91 -17.04
CA GLN A 105 17.85 28.11 -16.93
C GLN A 105 16.63 28.98 -16.61
N ALA A 106 16.82 30.01 -15.79
CA ALA A 106 15.77 30.98 -15.49
C ALA A 106 15.48 31.94 -16.67
N ASP A 107 16.44 32.11 -17.58
CA ASP A 107 16.33 32.98 -18.76
C ASP A 107 15.69 32.26 -19.97
N GLU A 108 15.47 30.94 -19.88
CA GLU A 108 14.86 30.09 -20.91
C GLU A 108 13.37 30.40 -21.08
N ARG A 109 13.06 31.48 -21.80
CA ARG A 109 11.73 32.08 -21.86
C ARG A 109 11.49 32.82 -23.17
N HIS A 110 10.23 32.86 -23.58
CA HIS A 110 9.82 33.67 -24.73
C HIS A 110 10.20 35.16 -24.54
N PRO A 111 10.92 35.79 -25.48
CA PRO A 111 11.50 37.13 -25.31
C PRO A 111 10.46 38.25 -25.13
N ILE A 112 9.26 38.08 -25.70
CA ILE A 112 8.14 39.05 -25.57
C ILE A 112 7.15 38.69 -24.45
N TYR A 113 6.66 37.43 -24.41
CA TYR A 113 5.58 37.03 -23.50
C TYR A 113 6.05 36.49 -22.15
N GLY A 114 7.33 36.10 -22.01
CA GLY A 114 7.95 35.74 -20.73
C GLY A 114 7.52 34.42 -20.10
N TYR A 115 6.74 33.59 -20.81
CA TYR A 115 6.51 32.21 -20.40
C TYR A 115 7.76 31.35 -20.63
N PHE A 116 7.89 30.27 -19.87
CA PHE A 116 9.06 29.38 -19.91
C PHE A 116 9.03 28.50 -21.16
N TRP A 117 10.17 28.42 -21.83
CA TRP A 117 10.45 27.47 -22.91
C TRP A 117 10.95 26.16 -22.29
N GLY A 118 10.33 25.04 -22.66
CA GLY A 118 10.49 23.73 -22.01
C GLY A 118 9.16 23.10 -21.57
N PHE A 119 9.23 22.12 -20.67
CA PHE A 119 8.05 21.33 -20.28
C PHE A 119 7.10 22.09 -19.35
N ASN A 120 5.80 21.96 -19.60
CA ASN A 120 4.73 22.55 -18.79
C ASN A 120 3.60 21.55 -18.53
N PRO A 121 2.88 21.62 -17.39
CA PRO A 121 1.92 20.59 -17.01
C PRO A 121 0.68 20.54 -17.90
N LEU A 122 0.19 19.32 -18.19
CA LEU A 122 -1.07 19.09 -18.88
C LEU A 122 -2.26 19.18 -17.89
N PRO A 123 -3.38 19.84 -18.26
CA PRO A 123 -4.60 19.79 -17.46
C PRO A 123 -5.17 18.37 -17.34
N GLY A 124 -6.05 18.12 -16.37
CA GLY A 124 -6.68 16.79 -16.20
C GLY A 124 -5.80 15.70 -15.57
N TYR A 125 -4.58 16.03 -15.15
CA TYR A 125 -3.69 15.17 -14.36
C TYR A 125 -3.48 15.66 -12.92
N LEU A 126 -4.25 16.66 -12.49
CA LEU A 126 -4.29 17.16 -11.11
C LEU A 126 -5.61 17.88 -10.82
N ASN A 127 -5.93 18.04 -9.55
CA ASN A 127 -6.97 18.96 -9.10
C ASN A 127 -6.44 20.41 -9.13
N PRO A 128 -6.97 21.31 -9.98
CA PRO A 128 -6.46 22.68 -10.08
C PRO A 128 -6.63 23.48 -8.77
N ASN A 129 -7.56 23.06 -7.91
CA ASN A 129 -7.78 23.64 -6.59
C ASN A 129 -6.83 23.11 -5.50
N ALA A 130 -6.09 22.03 -5.78
CA ALA A 130 -5.07 21.52 -4.88
C ALA A 130 -3.75 22.28 -5.06
N GLN A 131 -2.96 22.32 -3.99
CA GLN A 131 -1.63 22.94 -3.95
C GLN A 131 -0.50 21.94 -4.23
N SER A 132 -0.84 20.67 -4.49
CA SER A 132 0.11 19.57 -4.71
C SER A 132 -0.08 18.95 -6.10
N VAL A 133 0.98 18.33 -6.62
CA VAL A 133 0.88 17.32 -7.69
C VAL A 133 -0.02 16.16 -7.21
N ALA A 134 -0.61 15.42 -8.14
CA ALA A 134 -1.42 14.25 -7.81
C ALA A 134 -0.57 13.15 -7.15
N MET A 135 -0.94 12.74 -5.94
CA MET A 135 -0.26 11.70 -5.16
C MET A 135 -1.24 10.59 -4.73
N SER A 136 -0.84 9.33 -4.77
CA SER A 136 -1.69 8.16 -4.43
C SER A 136 -2.27 8.23 -3.01
N HIS A 137 -1.47 8.67 -2.05
CA HIS A 137 -1.89 8.81 -0.65
C HIS A 137 -2.69 10.10 -0.37
N LEU A 138 -2.88 10.99 -1.36
CA LEU A 138 -3.61 12.27 -1.21
C LEU A 138 -4.78 12.38 -2.20
N PRO A 139 -5.92 11.67 -1.98
CA PRO A 139 -7.04 11.67 -2.92
C PRO A 139 -7.62 13.04 -3.32
N HIS A 140 -7.46 14.05 -2.47
CA HIS A 140 -7.92 15.41 -2.76
C HIS A 140 -7.11 16.12 -3.88
N THR A 141 -5.96 15.58 -4.25
CA THR A 141 -5.06 16.10 -5.30
C THR A 141 -5.41 15.59 -6.70
N TRP A 142 -6.26 14.57 -6.80
CA TRP A 142 -6.62 13.91 -8.05
C TRP A 142 -7.62 14.74 -8.88
N PRO A 143 -7.61 14.64 -10.22
CA PRO A 143 -8.53 15.39 -11.07
C PRO A 143 -9.99 15.03 -10.76
N ILE A 144 -10.83 16.03 -10.47
CA ILE A 144 -12.21 15.85 -9.99
C ILE A 144 -13.12 15.19 -11.04
N GLU A 145 -12.86 15.45 -12.32
CA GLU A 145 -13.69 14.98 -13.43
C GLU A 145 -13.26 13.60 -13.98
N GLY A 146 -12.26 12.95 -13.36
CA GLY A 146 -11.57 11.77 -13.88
C GLY A 146 -10.23 12.14 -14.53
N TRP A 147 -9.38 11.15 -14.77
CA TRP A 147 -8.09 11.34 -15.45
C TRP A 147 -8.33 11.61 -16.94
N ALA A 148 -7.52 12.47 -17.55
CA ALA A 148 -7.70 12.84 -18.95
C ALA A 148 -7.55 11.64 -19.91
N ASP A 149 -6.68 10.69 -19.58
CA ASP A 149 -6.47 9.45 -20.30
C ASP A 149 -7.42 8.32 -19.88
N HIS A 150 -7.99 8.39 -18.67
CA HIS A 150 -8.95 7.42 -18.13
C HIS A 150 -10.15 8.11 -17.46
N PRO A 151 -11.04 8.74 -18.24
CA PRO A 151 -12.16 9.54 -17.70
C PRO A 151 -13.23 8.69 -16.99
N ASP A 152 -13.22 7.39 -17.24
CA ASP A 152 -14.13 6.37 -16.72
C ASP A 152 -13.63 5.67 -15.44
N TRP A 153 -12.37 5.89 -15.04
CA TRP A 153 -11.79 5.36 -13.81
C TRP A 153 -12.35 6.06 -12.56
N LYS A 154 -13.59 5.70 -12.23
CA LYS A 154 -14.38 6.26 -11.13
C LYS A 154 -14.98 5.16 -10.27
N ASP A 155 -15.03 5.37 -8.96
CA ASP A 155 -15.68 4.45 -8.05
C ASP A 155 -17.21 4.44 -8.27
N LYS A 156 -17.91 3.53 -7.56
CA LYS A 156 -19.37 3.40 -7.59
C LYS A 156 -20.14 4.68 -7.23
N ASP A 157 -19.48 5.62 -6.54
CA ASP A 157 -20.03 6.90 -6.10
C ASP A 157 -19.66 8.05 -7.06
N GLY A 158 -18.95 7.74 -8.16
CA GLY A 158 -18.55 8.67 -9.22
C GLY A 158 -17.27 9.46 -8.93
N LYS A 159 -16.50 9.10 -7.89
CA LYS A 159 -15.24 9.76 -7.55
C LYS A 159 -14.08 9.13 -8.32
N THR A 160 -13.16 9.95 -8.79
CA THR A 160 -11.92 9.49 -9.45
C THR A 160 -11.18 8.47 -8.60
N GLN A 161 -10.81 7.34 -9.21
CA GLN A 161 -9.88 6.37 -8.62
C GLN A 161 -8.45 6.69 -9.05
N TRP A 162 -7.47 6.22 -8.29
CA TRP A 162 -6.06 6.47 -8.61
C TRP A 162 -5.68 5.91 -9.99
N ASN A 163 -4.91 6.67 -10.77
CA ASN A 163 -4.30 6.19 -12.01
C ASN A 163 -3.00 5.47 -11.62
N GLY A 164 -3.12 4.22 -11.17
CA GLY A 164 -2.00 3.41 -10.70
C GLY A 164 -1.19 2.84 -11.86
N TYR A 165 0.11 2.65 -11.65
CA TYR A 165 0.99 1.99 -12.62
C TYR A 165 0.49 0.59 -13.01
N PHE A 166 -0.04 -0.17 -12.03
CA PHE A 166 -0.60 -1.51 -12.22
C PHE A 166 -2.12 -1.50 -12.46
N GLY A 167 -2.67 -0.40 -12.97
CA GLY A 167 -4.08 -0.31 -13.32
C GLY A 167 -4.94 0.43 -12.31
N ARG A 168 -6.26 0.29 -12.48
CA ARG A 168 -7.25 1.20 -11.92
C ARG A 168 -7.34 1.08 -10.39
N GLY A 169 -7.05 2.17 -9.69
CA GLY A 169 -7.17 2.22 -8.22
C GLY A 169 -6.14 1.39 -7.46
N VAL A 170 -5.19 0.73 -8.14
CA VAL A 170 -4.12 -0.06 -7.54
C VAL A 170 -3.03 0.88 -7.02
N MET A 171 -2.65 0.74 -5.75
CA MET A 171 -1.59 1.54 -5.11
C MET A 171 -0.51 0.59 -4.58
N ASN A 172 0.45 0.21 -5.45
CA ASN A 172 1.51 -0.72 -5.05
C ASN A 172 2.56 -0.06 -4.13
N ALA A 173 3.02 1.13 -4.51
CA ALA A 173 3.96 1.93 -3.73
C ALA A 173 3.27 2.63 -2.54
N ASP A 174 4.01 2.79 -1.42
CA ASP A 174 3.54 3.58 -0.27
C ASP A 174 3.24 5.03 -0.67
N GLN A 175 4.04 5.59 -1.59
CA GLN A 175 3.74 6.83 -2.29
C GLN A 175 4.04 6.67 -3.78
N GLU A 176 3.05 7.01 -4.60
CA GLU A 176 3.16 7.14 -6.05
C GLU A 176 2.72 8.55 -6.46
N SER A 177 3.47 9.17 -7.36
CA SER A 177 3.07 10.40 -8.05
C SER A 177 2.82 10.13 -9.52
N PHE A 178 1.89 10.88 -10.13
CA PHE A 178 1.65 10.80 -11.57
C PHE A 178 1.25 12.16 -12.14
N TYR A 179 1.89 12.55 -13.23
CA TYR A 179 1.53 13.75 -14.00
C TYR A 179 2.00 13.62 -15.45
N LYS A 180 1.46 14.47 -16.32
CA LYS A 180 1.97 14.67 -17.67
C LYS A 180 2.30 16.15 -17.93
N ALA A 181 3.28 16.38 -18.78
CA ALA A 181 3.72 17.68 -19.24
C ALA A 181 4.01 17.63 -20.76
N ASP A 182 3.96 18.76 -21.45
CA ASP A 182 4.39 18.85 -22.85
C ASP A 182 5.23 20.12 -23.11
N ASP A 183 5.89 20.14 -24.25
CA ASP A 183 6.77 21.22 -24.72
C ASP A 183 6.04 22.29 -25.55
N GLN A 184 4.70 22.34 -25.51
CA GLN A 184 3.89 23.23 -26.37
C GLN A 184 4.25 24.71 -26.22
N TRP A 185 4.78 25.13 -25.08
CA TRP A 185 5.16 26.53 -24.88
C TRP A 185 6.57 26.81 -25.35
N ASP A 186 7.34 25.83 -25.77
CA ASP A 186 8.69 26.00 -26.33
C ASP A 186 8.64 26.37 -27.81
N ASP A 187 8.25 27.62 -28.11
CA ASP A 187 8.08 28.07 -29.49
C ASP A 187 9.35 28.65 -30.14
N GLU A 188 10.53 28.40 -29.55
CA GLU A 188 11.83 28.94 -29.98
C GLU A 188 12.10 28.72 -31.47
N PHE A 189 11.92 27.48 -31.93
CA PHE A 189 12.22 27.08 -33.31
C PHE A 189 11.01 27.19 -34.25
N ASN A 190 9.81 27.48 -33.72
CA ASN A 190 8.59 27.35 -34.51
C ASN A 190 8.37 28.46 -35.56
N GLY A 191 9.23 29.46 -35.60
CA GLY A 191 9.30 30.42 -36.71
C GLY A 191 9.77 29.79 -38.04
N PHE A 192 10.52 28.70 -38.00
CA PHE A 192 11.11 28.05 -39.20
C PHE A 192 11.07 26.52 -39.18
N PHE A 193 10.54 25.91 -38.13
CA PHE A 193 10.25 24.48 -38.02
C PHE A 193 8.82 24.27 -37.51
N LEU A 194 8.12 23.22 -37.96
CA LEU A 194 6.84 22.82 -37.36
C LEU A 194 6.90 21.31 -37.12
N PRO A 195 6.74 20.84 -35.88
CA PRO A 195 6.89 19.42 -35.55
C PRO A 195 5.74 18.56 -36.07
N ASP A 196 4.57 19.17 -36.29
CA ASP A 196 3.35 18.52 -36.76
C ASP A 196 2.88 19.17 -38.07
N SER A 197 2.85 18.35 -39.12
CA SER A 197 2.39 18.74 -40.46
C SER A 197 0.87 18.77 -40.58
N THR A 198 0.15 18.14 -39.65
CA THR A 198 -1.31 18.07 -39.59
C THR A 198 -1.92 19.15 -38.68
N ASP A 199 -1.16 19.64 -37.69
CA ASP A 199 -1.55 20.77 -36.84
C ASP A 199 -0.44 21.84 -36.70
N SER A 200 -0.55 22.92 -37.48
CA SER A 200 0.38 24.06 -37.41
C SER A 200 0.36 24.85 -36.08
N THR A 201 -0.63 24.60 -35.22
CA THR A 201 -0.74 25.20 -33.89
C THR A 201 0.02 24.42 -32.82
N ARG A 202 0.42 23.16 -33.08
CA ARG A 202 1.39 22.44 -32.25
C ARG A 202 2.75 23.13 -32.36
N LYS A 203 3.29 23.52 -31.21
CA LYS A 203 4.60 24.18 -31.04
C LYS A 203 5.55 23.23 -30.29
N GLY A 204 6.75 23.69 -29.94
CA GLY A 204 7.80 22.81 -29.44
C GLY A 204 8.37 21.92 -30.53
N MET A 205 8.85 20.77 -30.06
CA MET A 205 9.17 19.57 -30.83
C MET A 205 8.01 18.55 -30.79
N ALA A 206 6.86 18.95 -30.23
CA ALA A 206 5.70 18.10 -30.02
C ALA A 206 5.96 16.89 -29.12
N LEU A 207 6.82 17.08 -28.11
CA LEU A 207 7.14 16.08 -27.11
C LEU A 207 6.19 16.19 -25.91
N GLN A 208 5.66 15.05 -25.48
CA GLN A 208 4.92 14.90 -24.23
C GLN A 208 5.73 13.99 -23.30
N MET A 209 5.77 14.34 -22.03
CA MET A 209 6.41 13.58 -20.97
C MET A 209 5.35 13.17 -19.94
N ALA A 210 5.16 11.87 -19.71
CA ALA A 210 4.47 11.36 -18.53
C ALA A 210 5.50 10.92 -17.49
N VAL A 211 5.28 11.26 -16.23
CA VAL A 211 6.23 10.99 -15.15
C VAL A 211 5.54 10.30 -13.99
N ARG A 212 6.17 9.24 -13.48
CA ARG A 212 5.83 8.60 -12.20
C ARG A 212 6.99 8.65 -11.23
N GLY A 213 6.69 8.85 -9.96
CA GLY A 213 7.64 8.73 -8.86
C GLY A 213 7.17 7.68 -7.85
N PHE A 214 8.03 6.76 -7.42
CA PHE A 214 7.69 5.68 -6.48
C PHE A 214 8.58 5.68 -5.23
N GLN A 215 7.96 5.45 -4.07
CA GLN A 215 8.66 5.14 -2.82
C GLN A 215 7.99 3.98 -2.08
N TRP A 216 8.83 3.06 -1.60
CA TRP A 216 8.45 2.00 -0.67
C TRP A 216 9.22 2.17 0.63
N SER A 217 8.53 1.95 1.75
CA SER A 217 9.10 1.96 3.10
C SER A 217 9.73 0.63 3.51
N HIS A 218 9.65 -0.37 2.64
CA HIS A 218 10.28 -1.67 2.87
C HIS A 218 11.80 -1.51 2.99
N PHE A 219 12.43 -2.27 3.90
CA PHE A 219 13.85 -2.10 4.23
C PHE A 219 14.83 -2.32 3.05
N LEU A 220 14.38 -3.03 2.02
CA LEU A 220 15.13 -3.21 0.76
C LEU A 220 15.15 -1.96 -0.13
N ALA A 221 14.16 -1.07 -0.01
CA ALA A 221 13.96 0.07 -0.90
C ALA A 221 13.88 1.42 -0.16
N GLU A 222 13.93 1.41 1.18
CA GLU A 222 13.67 2.60 2.01
C GLU A 222 14.72 3.71 1.86
N ASP A 223 15.88 3.38 1.30
CA ASP A 223 17.00 4.29 1.00
C ASP A 223 17.06 4.67 -0.49
N ALA A 224 15.95 4.50 -1.23
CA ALA A 224 15.84 4.86 -2.64
C ALA A 224 14.50 5.52 -2.99
N ILE A 225 14.48 6.22 -4.13
CA ILE A 225 13.29 6.70 -4.83
C ILE A 225 13.45 6.47 -6.32
N PHE A 226 12.36 6.12 -7.00
CA PHE A 226 12.35 5.76 -8.42
C PHE A 226 11.58 6.81 -9.22
N TRP A 227 12.08 7.14 -10.41
CA TRP A 227 11.46 8.05 -11.36
C TRP A 227 11.36 7.37 -12.71
N LEU A 228 10.16 7.32 -13.29
CA LEU A 228 9.88 6.73 -14.59
C LEU A 228 9.37 7.81 -15.53
N TYR A 229 9.92 7.86 -16.73
CA TYR A 229 9.61 8.86 -17.75
C TYR A 229 9.17 8.17 -19.04
N ASP A 230 7.96 8.46 -19.50
CA ASP A 230 7.48 8.10 -20.83
C ASP A 230 7.51 9.34 -21.73
N ILE A 231 8.34 9.34 -22.77
CA ILE A 231 8.47 10.44 -23.73
C ILE A 231 7.81 10.06 -25.04
N LYS A 232 6.73 10.76 -25.38
CA LYS A 232 5.94 10.55 -26.59
C LYS A 232 6.21 11.63 -27.62
N ASN A 233 6.44 11.23 -28.87
CA ASN A 233 6.35 12.12 -30.02
C ASN A 233 4.90 12.22 -30.50
N GLU A 234 4.21 13.31 -30.18
CA GLU A 234 2.82 13.56 -30.61
C GLU A 234 2.72 14.21 -32.00
N GLY A 235 3.84 14.60 -32.60
CA GLY A 235 3.89 15.26 -33.90
C GLY A 235 3.89 14.27 -35.06
N THR A 236 4.32 14.75 -36.23
CA THR A 236 4.49 13.92 -37.45
C THR A 236 5.93 13.89 -37.95
N THR A 237 6.86 14.54 -37.25
CA THR A 237 8.27 14.57 -37.62
C THR A 237 8.99 13.36 -37.04
N ILE A 238 9.81 12.69 -37.86
CA ILE A 238 10.74 11.66 -37.38
C ILE A 238 12.01 12.36 -36.91
N TYR A 239 12.31 12.26 -35.61
CA TYR A 239 13.60 12.67 -35.06
C TYR A 239 14.55 11.49 -35.15
N ARG A 240 15.51 11.53 -36.07
CA ARG A 240 16.43 10.39 -36.30
C ARG A 240 17.40 10.16 -35.16
N LYS A 241 17.74 11.23 -34.45
CA LYS A 241 18.56 11.20 -33.25
C LYS A 241 17.81 11.91 -32.14
N ALA A 242 17.45 11.16 -31.13
CA ALA A 242 17.03 11.62 -29.84
C ALA A 242 18.01 11.12 -28.78
N ALA A 243 18.13 11.84 -27.67
CA ALA A 243 18.90 11.40 -26.51
C ALA A 243 18.21 11.87 -25.24
N PHE A 244 18.01 10.96 -24.29
CA PHE A 244 17.45 11.26 -22.97
C PHE A 244 18.53 11.17 -21.91
N GLY A 245 18.54 12.13 -20.99
CA GLY A 245 19.53 12.20 -19.92
C GLY A 245 19.07 13.07 -18.75
N THR A 246 19.98 13.36 -17.84
CA THR A 246 19.71 14.21 -16.68
C THR A 246 20.96 15.02 -16.35
N VAL A 247 20.77 16.31 -16.03
CA VAL A 247 21.79 17.10 -15.36
C VAL A 247 21.60 16.99 -13.85
N VAL A 248 22.72 16.77 -13.15
CA VAL A 248 22.77 16.55 -11.71
C VAL A 248 23.55 17.66 -11.02
N GLY A 249 22.90 18.29 -10.05
CA GLY A 249 23.51 19.17 -9.06
C GLY A 249 23.87 18.40 -7.80
N THR A 250 25.17 18.28 -7.53
CA THR A 250 25.64 17.63 -6.30
C THR A 250 25.55 18.60 -5.13
N LEU A 251 25.20 18.07 -3.96
CA LEU A 251 25.16 18.86 -2.73
C LEU A 251 25.50 17.96 -1.53
N ALA A 252 26.45 17.04 -1.68
CA ALA A 252 26.82 16.14 -0.59
C ALA A 252 27.36 16.99 0.58
N GLY A 253 26.92 16.71 1.82
CA GLY A 253 27.30 17.51 2.98
C GLY A 253 26.54 18.84 3.15
N GLY A 254 25.69 19.21 2.18
CA GLY A 254 24.75 20.32 2.23
C GLY A 254 25.26 21.65 1.67
N ASP A 255 24.37 22.65 1.63
CA ASP A 255 24.65 23.99 1.09
C ASP A 255 25.67 24.75 1.95
N GLY A 256 26.89 24.91 1.42
CA GLY A 256 28.04 25.53 2.09
C GLY A 256 29.32 24.68 2.11
N ASP A 257 29.20 23.39 1.81
CA ASP A 257 30.30 22.42 1.89
C ASP A 257 30.53 21.65 0.58
N SER A 258 29.66 21.81 -0.42
CA SER A 258 29.78 21.13 -1.72
C SER A 258 31.05 21.46 -2.52
N ASN A 259 31.94 22.33 -2.01
CA ASN A 259 33.14 22.77 -2.72
C ASN A 259 34.18 21.67 -2.93
N ASP A 260 34.05 20.54 -2.24
CA ASP A 260 34.92 19.38 -2.35
C ASP A 260 34.13 18.10 -2.69
N ASP A 261 32.93 18.25 -3.25
CA ASP A 261 32.18 17.14 -3.81
C ASP A 261 32.97 16.46 -4.95
N LEU A 262 32.67 15.20 -5.20
CA LEU A 262 33.18 14.44 -6.34
C LEU A 262 32.03 13.66 -6.96
N GLY A 263 32.12 13.43 -8.27
CA GLY A 263 31.25 12.52 -9.02
C GLY A 263 32.06 11.37 -9.59
N TYR A 264 31.42 10.25 -9.91
CA TYR A 264 31.98 9.17 -10.73
C TYR A 264 30.88 8.38 -11.44
N PHE A 265 31.24 7.61 -12.46
CA PHE A 265 30.32 6.74 -13.20
C PHE A 265 30.85 5.30 -13.27
N ASP A 266 29.93 4.34 -13.18
CA ASP A 266 30.15 2.96 -13.60
C ASP A 266 29.19 2.63 -14.73
N ALA A 267 29.74 2.55 -15.94
CA ALA A 267 28.96 2.29 -17.15
C ALA A 267 28.46 0.83 -17.26
N ASN A 268 28.88 -0.10 -16.39
CA ASN A 268 28.31 -1.46 -16.41
C ASN A 268 27.09 -1.56 -15.52
N ASP A 269 27.20 -1.00 -14.32
CA ASP A 269 26.12 -0.99 -13.35
C ASP A 269 25.13 0.15 -13.66
N TRP A 270 25.29 0.83 -14.81
CA TRP A 270 24.53 2.00 -15.27
C TRP A 270 24.25 3.00 -14.14
N ILE A 271 25.29 3.32 -13.36
CA ILE A 271 25.17 4.18 -12.18
C ILE A 271 26.19 5.30 -12.23
N THR A 272 25.72 6.51 -11.92
CA THR A 272 26.59 7.63 -11.53
C THR A 272 26.42 7.87 -10.04
N TYR A 273 27.42 8.40 -9.37
CA TYR A 273 27.32 8.69 -7.94
C TYR A 273 28.17 9.87 -7.54
N SER A 274 27.79 10.53 -6.46
CA SER A 274 28.55 11.62 -5.85
C SER A 274 28.72 11.43 -4.35
N TRP A 275 29.78 12.02 -3.82
CA TRP A 275 30.13 12.00 -2.40
C TRP A 275 30.97 13.22 -2.04
N ASP A 276 31.05 13.50 -0.75
CA ASP A 276 31.93 14.50 -0.16
C ASP A 276 33.32 13.88 0.11
N SER A 277 34.38 14.51 -0.41
CA SER A 277 35.74 13.96 -0.42
C SER A 277 36.32 13.67 0.97
N ASP A 278 35.91 14.45 1.98
CA ASP A 278 36.43 14.36 3.34
C ASP A 278 35.46 13.66 4.32
N ASN A 279 34.23 13.39 3.84
CA ASN A 279 33.09 12.78 4.54
C ASN A 279 32.57 13.60 5.75
N LYS A 280 32.73 14.92 5.76
CA LYS A 280 32.21 15.82 6.79
C LYS A 280 31.44 17.00 6.18
N GLY A 281 30.13 16.99 6.38
CA GLY A 281 29.26 18.07 5.94
C GLY A 281 29.42 19.36 6.73
N ASN A 282 28.62 20.37 6.38
CA ASN A 282 28.64 21.74 6.95
C ASN A 282 28.65 21.88 8.49
N LYS A 283 28.15 20.89 9.23
CA LYS A 283 28.06 20.87 10.71
C LYS A 283 29.05 19.86 11.34
N GLY A 284 29.97 19.29 10.55
CA GLY A 284 30.93 18.25 10.95
C GLY A 284 30.34 16.85 11.07
N GLN A 285 29.13 16.64 10.56
CA GLN A 285 28.42 15.36 10.51
C GLN A 285 28.95 14.47 9.39
N LYS A 286 28.87 13.14 9.57
CA LYS A 286 29.30 12.19 8.55
C LYS A 286 28.36 12.25 7.33
N VAL A 287 28.94 12.32 6.13
CA VAL A 287 28.21 12.33 4.85
C VAL A 287 28.29 10.96 4.18
N GLY A 288 27.17 10.55 3.56
CA GLY A 288 27.08 9.33 2.76
C GLY A 288 27.39 9.54 1.27
N TYR A 289 26.98 8.57 0.47
CA TYR A 289 27.02 8.59 -0.99
C TYR A 289 25.60 8.70 -1.53
N VAL A 290 25.42 9.40 -2.64
CA VAL A 290 24.18 9.38 -3.43
C VAL A 290 24.49 8.82 -4.82
N GLY A 291 23.69 7.86 -5.26
CA GLY A 291 23.76 7.24 -6.58
C GLY A 291 22.55 7.61 -7.42
N TYR A 292 22.77 7.79 -8.72
CA TYR A 292 21.79 8.03 -9.76
C TYR A 292 21.94 6.89 -10.77
N ALA A 293 21.10 5.87 -10.59
CA ALA A 293 21.12 4.65 -11.35
C ALA A 293 20.12 4.74 -12.51
N PHE A 294 20.63 4.66 -13.74
CA PHE A 294 19.81 4.35 -14.90
C PHE A 294 19.34 2.90 -14.74
N LEU A 295 18.05 2.72 -14.51
CA LEU A 295 17.41 1.41 -14.40
C LEU A 295 16.88 0.97 -15.76
N GLU A 296 16.30 1.92 -16.51
CA GLU A 296 15.84 1.76 -17.88
C GLU A 296 16.42 2.86 -18.77
N SER A 297 16.86 2.51 -19.96
CA SER A 297 17.16 3.46 -21.04
C SER A 297 16.11 3.39 -22.16
N PRO A 298 16.09 4.37 -23.08
CA PRO A 298 15.30 4.24 -24.30
C PRO A 298 15.66 2.98 -25.08
N GLY A 299 14.66 2.40 -25.74
CA GLY A 299 14.85 1.25 -26.61
C GLY A 299 15.35 1.68 -28.00
N ASN A 300 16.04 0.80 -28.74
CA ASN A 300 16.35 1.04 -30.14
C ASN A 300 15.97 -0.12 -31.07
N PRO A 301 14.68 -0.28 -31.37
CA PRO A 301 14.21 -1.45 -32.10
C PRO A 301 14.36 -1.31 -33.63
N PHE A 302 15.40 -0.61 -34.07
CA PHE A 302 15.61 -0.21 -35.45
C PHE A 302 17.03 -0.46 -35.95
N ASP A 303 17.99 -0.80 -35.09
CA ASP A 303 19.41 -0.90 -35.45
C ASP A 303 19.87 -2.33 -35.78
N GLY A 304 19.10 -3.36 -35.42
CA GLY A 304 19.44 -4.77 -35.65
C GLY A 304 20.38 -5.36 -34.60
N ILE A 305 20.59 -4.68 -33.47
CA ILE A 305 21.53 -5.03 -32.41
C ILE A 305 20.74 -5.41 -31.15
N ASP A 306 21.28 -6.35 -30.39
CA ASP A 306 20.83 -6.72 -29.06
C ASP A 306 21.57 -5.80 -28.06
N ASN A 307 21.01 -4.63 -27.78
CA ASN A 307 21.73 -3.51 -27.15
C ASN A 307 21.99 -3.74 -25.65
N ASP A 308 21.07 -4.38 -24.94
CA ASP A 308 21.23 -4.79 -23.54
C ASP A 308 21.88 -6.18 -23.41
N GLY A 309 21.86 -7.00 -24.46
CA GLY A 309 22.61 -8.24 -24.54
C GLY A 309 21.91 -9.40 -23.82
N ASP A 310 20.60 -9.40 -23.81
CA ASP A 310 19.76 -10.30 -23.01
C ASP A 310 19.35 -11.58 -23.78
N SER A 311 19.42 -11.54 -25.12
CA SER A 311 19.04 -12.64 -26.00
C SER A 311 19.70 -13.96 -25.57
N PRO A 312 18.93 -15.04 -25.34
CA PRO A 312 19.45 -16.34 -25.01
C PRO A 312 19.70 -17.22 -26.24
N ASP A 313 19.34 -16.81 -27.48
CA ASP A 313 19.44 -17.67 -28.68
C ASP A 313 20.91 -17.98 -29.04
N PRO A 314 21.36 -19.25 -28.97
CA PRO A 314 22.73 -19.62 -29.32
C PRO A 314 23.06 -19.51 -30.81
N ASN A 315 22.07 -19.28 -31.69
CA ASN A 315 22.25 -19.19 -33.14
C ASN A 315 22.42 -17.75 -33.64
N SER A 316 22.13 -16.75 -32.80
CA SER A 316 22.35 -15.34 -33.11
C SER A 316 23.85 -15.03 -33.13
N PRO A 317 24.37 -14.39 -34.20
CA PRO A 317 25.78 -14.06 -34.30
C PRO A 317 26.16 -12.99 -33.26
N THR A 318 27.42 -13.02 -32.81
CA THR A 318 27.98 -12.04 -31.87
C THR A 318 29.07 -11.23 -32.56
N PHE A 319 29.21 -9.95 -32.23
CA PHE A 319 30.25 -9.09 -32.80
C PHE A 319 31.66 -9.66 -32.59
N THR A 320 32.47 -9.51 -33.63
CA THR A 320 33.90 -9.83 -33.68
C THR A 320 34.66 -8.61 -34.19
N LYS A 321 36.00 -8.65 -34.08
CA LYS A 321 36.82 -7.54 -34.58
C LYS A 321 36.66 -7.30 -36.09
N ALA A 322 36.34 -8.35 -36.86
CA ALA A 322 36.22 -8.27 -38.31
C ALA A 322 34.97 -7.50 -38.77
N ASP A 323 33.94 -7.40 -37.92
CA ASP A 323 32.70 -6.70 -38.23
C ASP A 323 32.93 -5.17 -38.30
N PHE A 324 33.97 -4.66 -37.64
CA PHE A 324 34.36 -3.22 -37.66
C PHE A 324 35.49 -2.90 -38.67
N ASP A 325 35.88 -3.86 -39.52
CA ASP A 325 36.89 -3.69 -40.56
C ASP A 325 36.26 -3.18 -41.86
N SER A 326 37.08 -2.65 -42.78
CA SER A 326 36.54 -2.15 -44.05
C SER A 326 36.06 -3.28 -44.97
N VAL A 327 34.84 -3.18 -45.51
CA VAL A 327 34.27 -4.09 -46.50
C VAL A 327 34.39 -3.52 -47.92
N THR A 328 34.52 -4.39 -48.93
CA THR A 328 34.50 -4.00 -50.36
C THR A 328 33.60 -4.96 -51.13
N TYR A 329 32.54 -4.44 -51.74
CA TYR A 329 31.57 -5.24 -52.48
C TYR A 329 31.95 -5.46 -53.94
N ARG A 330 31.80 -6.68 -54.43
CA ARG A 330 31.96 -7.09 -55.83
C ARG A 330 30.61 -7.21 -56.52
N ALA A 331 30.65 -7.24 -57.85
CA ALA A 331 29.45 -7.46 -58.65
C ALA A 331 28.82 -8.81 -58.30
N GLY A 332 27.53 -8.80 -57.96
CA GLY A 332 26.79 -9.98 -57.51
C GLY A 332 26.72 -10.17 -55.99
N ASP A 333 27.51 -9.43 -55.20
CA ASP A 333 27.40 -9.45 -53.75
C ASP A 333 26.06 -8.86 -53.30
N LYS A 334 25.61 -9.29 -52.11
CA LYS A 334 24.38 -8.81 -51.48
C LYS A 334 24.72 -7.74 -50.45
N ILE A 335 23.99 -6.63 -50.52
CA ILE A 335 23.98 -5.56 -49.51
C ILE A 335 22.55 -5.40 -48.98
N VAL A 336 22.41 -4.73 -47.85
CA VAL A 336 21.13 -4.37 -47.26
C VAL A 336 20.87 -2.89 -47.49
N LEU A 337 19.64 -2.56 -47.86
CA LEU A 337 19.18 -1.18 -47.98
C LEU A 337 18.02 -0.98 -47.01
N ILE A 338 18.06 0.12 -46.25
CA ILE A 338 17.09 0.45 -45.20
C ILE A 338 16.22 1.62 -45.65
N ASP A 339 14.90 1.50 -45.50
CA ASP A 339 13.97 2.61 -45.73
C ASP A 339 14.07 3.65 -44.60
N PRO A 340 14.25 4.95 -44.91
CA PRO A 340 14.44 6.00 -43.90
C PRO A 340 13.22 6.33 -43.04
N VAL A 341 12.04 5.83 -43.39
CA VAL A 341 10.77 6.13 -42.71
C VAL A 341 10.26 4.89 -42.00
N THR A 342 10.25 3.74 -42.68
CA THR A 342 9.71 2.49 -42.12
C THR A 342 10.78 1.61 -41.47
N TYR A 343 12.07 1.91 -41.67
CA TYR A 343 13.20 1.07 -41.25
C TYR A 343 13.16 -0.36 -41.83
N GLU A 344 12.34 -0.60 -42.85
CA GLU A 344 12.27 -1.89 -43.54
C GLU A 344 13.56 -2.15 -44.32
N ARG A 345 14.10 -3.36 -44.13
CA ARG A 345 15.35 -3.81 -44.76
C ARG A 345 15.06 -4.66 -45.98
N ARG A 346 15.82 -4.43 -47.07
CA ARG A 346 15.74 -5.26 -48.29
C ARG A 346 17.11 -5.63 -48.83
N LEU A 347 17.24 -6.87 -49.31
CA LEU A 347 18.43 -7.33 -50.00
C LEU A 347 18.52 -6.74 -51.41
N TYR A 348 19.67 -6.14 -51.72
CA TYR A 348 19.99 -5.61 -53.03
C TYR A 348 21.25 -6.27 -53.58
N THR A 349 21.29 -6.47 -54.91
CA THR A 349 22.43 -7.14 -55.58
C THR A 349 23.27 -6.12 -56.31
N VAL A 350 24.55 -6.01 -55.95
CA VAL A 350 25.48 -5.04 -56.51
C VAL A 350 25.67 -5.27 -58.01
N LYS A 351 25.45 -4.22 -58.82
CA LYS A 351 25.61 -4.28 -60.28
C LYS A 351 27.08 -4.37 -60.70
N PRO A 352 27.37 -4.86 -61.91
CA PRO A 352 28.74 -4.92 -62.45
C PRO A 352 29.32 -3.57 -62.90
N THR A 353 28.52 -2.50 -62.96
CA THR A 353 28.94 -1.12 -63.23
C THR A 353 28.93 -0.30 -61.94
N ILE A 354 29.43 0.95 -61.98
CA ILE A 354 29.22 1.90 -60.87
C ILE A 354 27.74 1.91 -60.51
N ASP A 355 27.44 1.54 -59.27
CA ASP A 355 26.08 1.39 -58.76
C ASP A 355 25.80 2.48 -57.73
N THR A 356 24.71 3.21 -57.90
CA THR A 356 24.28 4.23 -56.94
C THR A 356 23.03 3.75 -56.26
N VAL A 357 23.11 3.57 -54.94
CA VAL A 357 22.02 3.08 -54.10
C VAL A 357 21.73 4.11 -53.00
N TYR A 358 20.55 3.97 -52.39
CA TYR A 358 20.13 4.80 -51.28
C TYR A 358 19.72 3.89 -50.12
N SER A 359 20.30 4.14 -48.95
CA SER A 359 19.99 3.49 -47.67
C SER A 359 19.86 4.58 -46.62
N MET A 360 18.88 4.51 -45.73
CA MET A 360 18.58 5.57 -44.73
C MET A 360 18.39 6.97 -45.34
N GLY A 361 18.07 7.05 -46.64
CA GLY A 361 17.98 8.33 -47.38
C GLY A 361 19.33 8.91 -47.81
N VAL A 362 20.44 8.26 -47.48
CA VAL A 362 21.81 8.63 -47.84
C VAL A 362 22.23 7.95 -49.14
N ARG A 363 22.99 8.66 -49.97
CA ARG A 363 23.45 8.17 -51.27
C ARG A 363 24.80 7.47 -51.15
N PHE A 364 24.86 6.21 -51.56
CA PHE A 364 26.10 5.42 -51.63
C PHE A 364 26.50 5.15 -53.09
N ILE A 365 27.79 5.28 -53.39
CA ILE A 365 28.35 5.02 -54.74
C ILE A 365 29.31 3.84 -54.66
N ILE A 366 28.89 2.70 -55.19
CA ILE A 366 29.64 1.45 -55.18
C ILE A 366 30.35 1.30 -56.53
N ASN A 367 31.68 1.38 -56.53
CA ASN A 367 32.51 0.92 -57.63
C ASN A 367 32.97 -0.52 -57.31
N PRO A 368 32.41 -1.55 -57.97
CA PRO A 368 32.60 -2.94 -57.54
C PRO A 368 34.08 -3.33 -57.45
N GLY A 369 34.51 -3.83 -56.28
CA GLY A 369 35.89 -4.22 -56.00
C GLY A 369 36.85 -3.06 -55.73
N VAL A 370 36.37 -1.82 -55.68
CA VAL A 370 37.19 -0.60 -55.52
C VAL A 370 36.74 0.27 -54.35
N THR A 371 35.44 0.60 -54.25
CA THR A 371 34.93 1.38 -53.11
C THR A 371 34.91 0.49 -51.87
N TYR A 372 35.52 0.97 -50.78
CA TYR A 372 35.38 0.35 -49.47
C TYR A 372 34.40 1.14 -48.59
N PHE A 373 33.73 0.43 -47.69
CA PHE A 373 32.84 0.97 -46.68
C PHE A 373 33.32 0.50 -45.31
N ARG A 374 32.97 1.22 -44.25
CA ARG A 374 33.39 0.89 -42.89
C ARG A 374 32.50 1.60 -41.89
N GLU A 375 32.15 0.90 -40.82
CA GLU A 375 31.32 1.40 -39.74
C GLU A 375 31.94 1.08 -38.38
N GLY A 376 31.46 1.77 -37.34
CA GLY A 376 31.69 1.47 -35.92
C GLY A 376 33.09 1.44 -35.30
N HIS A 377 34.15 1.54 -36.07
CA HIS A 377 35.51 1.41 -35.54
C HIS A 377 35.92 2.50 -34.53
N ILE A 378 36.88 2.16 -33.67
CA ILE A 378 37.53 3.14 -32.80
C ILE A 378 38.36 4.12 -33.65
N ALA A 379 37.98 5.41 -33.65
CA ALA A 379 38.70 6.43 -34.41
C ALA A 379 40.07 6.77 -33.80
N ARG A 380 40.12 6.88 -32.47
CA ARG A 380 41.35 7.12 -31.71
C ARG A 380 41.20 6.70 -30.25
N ILE A 381 42.31 6.62 -29.54
CA ILE A 381 42.33 6.44 -28.09
C ILE A 381 42.90 7.74 -27.48
N GLU A 382 42.17 8.35 -26.56
CA GLU A 382 42.52 9.62 -25.91
C GLU A 382 42.52 9.42 -24.39
N ASN A 383 43.67 9.63 -23.74
CA ASN A 383 43.86 9.38 -22.29
C ASN A 383 43.42 8.00 -21.80
N GLY A 384 43.51 6.97 -22.67
CA GLY A 384 43.09 5.60 -22.36
C GLY A 384 41.60 5.31 -22.62
N VAL A 385 40.84 6.30 -23.11
CA VAL A 385 39.43 6.15 -23.50
C VAL A 385 39.33 5.97 -25.02
N SER A 386 38.59 4.95 -25.46
CA SER A 386 38.29 4.71 -26.87
C SER A 386 37.27 5.73 -27.36
N ILE A 387 37.65 6.56 -28.32
CA ILE A 387 36.75 7.52 -28.95
C ILE A 387 36.20 6.88 -30.23
N PRO A 388 34.87 6.67 -30.33
CA PRO A 388 34.26 6.08 -31.51
C PRO A 388 34.38 6.99 -32.73
N HIS A 389 34.43 6.42 -33.93
CA HIS A 389 34.30 7.16 -35.18
C HIS A 389 32.86 7.68 -35.34
N PRO A 390 32.62 8.83 -36.03
CA PRO A 390 31.26 9.34 -36.25
C PRO A 390 30.26 8.39 -36.88
N SER A 391 30.72 7.40 -37.65
CA SER A 391 29.88 6.34 -38.20
C SER A 391 29.29 5.39 -37.15
N ALA A 392 29.62 5.53 -35.87
CA ALA A 392 29.14 4.68 -34.79
C ALA A 392 27.92 5.27 -34.05
N TYR A 393 27.39 6.40 -34.54
CA TYR A 393 26.28 7.16 -33.93
C TYR A 393 25.69 8.21 -34.90
N ASP A 394 25.88 8.06 -36.22
CA ASP A 394 25.37 9.01 -37.21
C ASP A 394 23.95 8.69 -37.71
N GLY A 395 23.37 7.57 -37.27
CA GLY A 395 22.04 7.08 -37.63
C GLY A 395 22.00 6.46 -39.02
N ILE A 396 23.13 5.99 -39.55
CA ILE A 396 23.28 5.50 -40.91
C ILE A 396 24.05 4.16 -40.92
N ASP A 397 23.47 3.16 -41.58
CA ASP A 397 24.17 1.95 -42.04
C ASP A 397 25.23 2.34 -43.09
N ASN A 398 26.44 2.59 -42.58
CA ASN A 398 27.61 3.11 -43.27
C ASN A 398 28.29 2.05 -44.14
N ASP A 399 28.15 0.77 -43.78
CA ASP A 399 28.80 -0.34 -44.47
C ASP A 399 27.86 -1.23 -45.32
N LEU A 400 26.54 -0.96 -45.28
CA LEU A 400 25.46 -1.59 -46.04
C LEU A 400 25.22 -3.06 -45.68
N ASP A 401 25.48 -3.45 -44.44
CA ASP A 401 25.22 -4.79 -43.94
C ASP A 401 23.86 -4.96 -43.24
N GLY A 402 23.17 -3.85 -42.98
CA GLY A 402 21.84 -3.79 -42.40
C GLY A 402 21.82 -3.44 -40.92
N LEU A 403 22.97 -3.28 -40.27
CA LEU A 403 23.08 -2.75 -38.91
C LEU A 403 23.22 -1.23 -38.96
N ILE A 404 22.80 -0.54 -37.90
CA ILE A 404 22.92 0.92 -37.79
C ILE A 404 23.74 1.24 -36.54
N ASP A 405 24.70 2.15 -36.67
CA ASP A 405 25.47 2.71 -35.56
C ASP A 405 26.19 1.64 -34.71
N GLU A 406 26.77 0.66 -35.39
CA GLU A 406 27.61 -0.33 -34.73
C GLU A 406 28.74 0.37 -33.98
N ASN A 407 29.15 -0.14 -32.81
CA ASN A 407 30.17 0.55 -32.02
C ASN A 407 31.18 -0.43 -31.44
N GLU A 408 32.40 -0.45 -32.00
CA GLU A 408 33.47 -1.34 -31.57
C GLU A 408 33.81 -1.15 -30.09
N ALA A 409 33.81 0.11 -29.63
CA ALA A 409 34.14 0.44 -28.25
C ALA A 409 33.11 -0.12 -27.27
N LEU A 410 31.81 0.01 -27.58
CA LEU A 410 30.70 -0.40 -26.72
C LEU A 410 30.32 -1.88 -26.91
N HIS A 411 30.07 -2.32 -28.14
CA HIS A 411 29.48 -3.64 -28.46
C HIS A 411 30.49 -4.79 -28.36
N LEU A 412 31.80 -4.50 -28.39
CA LEU A 412 32.88 -5.50 -28.37
C LEU A 412 33.92 -5.24 -27.27
N VAL A 413 34.72 -4.18 -27.39
CA VAL A 413 35.96 -4.01 -26.61
C VAL A 413 35.67 -3.86 -25.12
N SER A 414 34.71 -3.00 -24.75
CA SER A 414 34.36 -2.77 -23.34
C SER A 414 33.82 -4.04 -22.66
N ARG A 415 33.08 -4.87 -23.39
CA ARG A 415 32.55 -6.15 -22.90
C ARG A 415 33.65 -7.19 -22.67
N GLN A 416 34.58 -7.32 -23.63
CA GLN A 416 35.70 -8.26 -23.53
C GLN A 416 36.68 -7.94 -22.39
N ILE A 417 37.01 -6.66 -22.17
CA ILE A 417 37.89 -6.23 -21.07
C ILE A 417 37.34 -6.69 -19.71
N LYS A 418 36.02 -6.84 -19.61
CA LYS A 418 35.30 -7.16 -18.39
C LYS A 418 34.86 -8.63 -18.29
N GLY A 419 35.15 -9.43 -19.32
CA GLY A 419 34.83 -10.87 -19.35
C GLY A 419 33.41 -11.21 -19.83
N TYR A 420 32.67 -10.26 -20.40
CA TYR A 420 31.35 -10.50 -21.00
C TYR A 420 31.46 -10.98 -22.46
N GLN A 421 30.40 -11.60 -22.96
CA GLN A 421 30.27 -11.91 -24.39
C GLN A 421 30.00 -10.62 -25.18
N PRO A 422 30.52 -10.47 -26.41
CA PRO A 422 30.12 -9.39 -27.32
C PRO A 422 28.60 -9.42 -27.57
N LEU A 423 28.02 -8.26 -27.93
CA LEU A 423 26.59 -8.17 -28.24
C LEU A 423 26.23 -9.01 -29.46
N LYS A 424 24.96 -9.43 -29.52
CA LYS A 424 24.38 -10.14 -30.66
C LYS A 424 23.78 -9.16 -31.66
N TYR A 425 23.52 -9.65 -32.85
CA TYR A 425 22.92 -8.84 -33.92
C TYR A 425 22.18 -9.70 -34.96
N LYS A 426 21.39 -9.05 -35.81
CA LYS A 426 20.72 -9.68 -36.96
C LYS A 426 21.62 -9.66 -38.18
N ASP A 427 22.03 -10.84 -38.67
CA ASP A 427 22.69 -10.96 -39.96
C ASP A 427 21.65 -11.09 -41.07
N PHE A 428 21.22 -9.94 -41.61
CA PHE A 428 20.23 -9.86 -42.69
C PHE A 428 20.68 -10.49 -44.01
N LYS A 429 22.00 -10.71 -44.21
CA LYS A 429 22.54 -11.35 -45.41
C LYS A 429 22.38 -12.86 -45.35
N THR A 430 22.59 -13.46 -44.18
CA THR A 430 22.49 -14.93 -44.00
C THR A 430 21.16 -15.39 -43.40
N GLY A 431 20.42 -14.50 -42.76
CA GLY A 431 19.16 -14.77 -42.06
C GLY A 431 19.34 -15.28 -40.62
N LYS A 432 20.57 -15.29 -40.08
CA LYS A 432 20.82 -15.67 -38.67
C LYS A 432 20.44 -14.54 -37.73
N GLY A 433 19.85 -14.88 -36.57
CA GLY A 433 19.35 -13.90 -35.60
C GLY A 433 18.11 -13.12 -36.04
N VAL A 434 17.72 -13.14 -37.33
CA VAL A 434 16.58 -12.35 -37.84
C VAL A 434 15.23 -12.74 -37.23
N ASN A 435 15.09 -13.99 -36.76
CA ASN A 435 13.89 -14.47 -36.07
C ASN A 435 14.06 -14.53 -34.54
N ASP A 436 15.15 -13.98 -34.01
CA ASP A 436 15.36 -13.83 -32.58
C ASP A 436 14.48 -12.65 -32.12
N PRO A 437 13.44 -12.90 -31.30
CA PRO A 437 12.46 -11.88 -30.96
C PRO A 437 13.03 -10.81 -30.01
N LEU A 438 14.02 -11.16 -29.18
CA LEU A 438 14.66 -10.26 -28.20
C LEU A 438 15.68 -9.31 -28.85
N ILE A 439 15.99 -9.46 -30.14
CA ILE A 439 16.78 -8.45 -30.87
C ILE A 439 15.80 -7.44 -31.51
N ASP A 440 16.01 -6.14 -31.30
CA ASP A 440 15.08 -5.06 -31.66
C ASP A 440 13.67 -5.19 -31.02
N GLU A 441 13.59 -5.67 -29.78
CA GLU A 441 12.31 -5.87 -29.09
C GLU A 441 11.58 -4.56 -28.77
N LYS A 442 10.25 -4.64 -28.59
CA LYS A 442 9.37 -3.48 -28.45
C LYS A 442 8.31 -3.75 -27.40
N ARG A 443 8.05 -2.75 -26.57
CA ARG A 443 6.99 -2.78 -25.54
C ARG A 443 5.58 -2.38 -26.02
N ASP A 444 5.44 -2.03 -27.30
CA ASP A 444 4.20 -1.45 -27.85
C ASP A 444 3.63 -2.22 -29.04
N ASN A 445 4.15 -3.42 -29.26
CA ASN A 445 3.58 -4.44 -30.13
C ASN A 445 2.33 -5.08 -29.47
N ASP A 446 1.45 -5.63 -30.30
CA ASP A 446 0.39 -6.52 -29.83
C ASP A 446 0.92 -7.96 -29.78
N ALA A 447 0.26 -8.86 -29.06
CA ALA A 447 0.68 -10.25 -28.88
C ALA A 447 0.97 -11.04 -30.18
N GLY A 448 0.46 -10.57 -31.32
CA GLY A 448 0.76 -11.14 -32.63
C GLY A 448 0.31 -12.60 -32.79
N GLN A 449 1.25 -13.49 -33.14
CA GLN A 449 1.02 -14.92 -33.35
C GLN A 449 1.85 -15.75 -32.36
N LEU A 450 1.44 -16.99 -32.08
CA LEU A 450 2.28 -17.91 -31.32
C LEU A 450 3.53 -18.30 -32.12
N ILE A 451 4.69 -18.06 -31.53
CA ILE A 451 6.02 -18.40 -32.08
C ILE A 451 6.70 -19.44 -31.19
N THR A 452 7.86 -19.93 -31.62
CA THR A 452 8.71 -20.78 -30.77
C THR A 452 10.13 -20.28 -30.86
N SER A 453 10.61 -19.71 -29.76
CA SER A 453 11.92 -19.07 -29.66
C SER A 453 12.66 -19.56 -28.41
N TRP A 454 13.90 -19.10 -28.23
CA TRP A 454 14.67 -19.39 -27.02
C TRP A 454 14.30 -18.38 -25.94
N VAL A 455 13.92 -18.90 -24.77
CA VAL A 455 13.50 -18.12 -23.61
C VAL A 455 14.41 -18.44 -22.43
N ARG A 456 14.72 -17.43 -21.61
CA ARG A 456 15.42 -17.58 -20.33
C ARG A 456 14.40 -17.65 -19.20
N LEU A 457 14.36 -18.77 -18.48
CA LEU A 457 13.50 -18.92 -17.31
C LEU A 457 14.07 -18.18 -16.09
N PRO A 458 13.24 -17.86 -15.07
CA PRO A 458 13.68 -17.20 -13.84
C PRO A 458 14.80 -17.92 -13.07
N ASP A 459 14.95 -19.23 -13.26
CA ASP A 459 16.06 -20.03 -12.68
C ASP A 459 17.39 -19.91 -13.47
N GLY A 460 17.40 -19.09 -14.53
CA GLY A 460 18.53 -18.83 -15.41
C GLY A 460 18.73 -19.86 -16.52
N THR A 461 17.88 -20.90 -16.60
CA THR A 461 17.96 -21.91 -17.67
C THR A 461 17.40 -21.37 -18.98
N VAL A 462 17.91 -21.87 -20.10
CA VAL A 462 17.49 -21.45 -21.46
C VAL A 462 16.83 -22.64 -22.16
N THR A 463 15.61 -22.44 -22.67
CA THR A 463 14.81 -23.49 -23.33
C THR A 463 14.08 -22.94 -24.56
N LEU A 464 13.72 -23.83 -25.49
CA LEU A 464 12.74 -23.49 -26.54
C LEU A 464 11.34 -23.54 -25.94
N MET A 465 10.58 -22.45 -26.07
CA MET A 465 9.22 -22.31 -25.55
C MET A 465 8.29 -21.76 -26.64
N THR A 466 7.01 -22.13 -26.58
CA THR A 466 5.96 -21.55 -27.44
C THR A 466 5.24 -20.46 -26.65
N HIS A 467 5.27 -19.24 -27.14
CA HIS A 467 4.75 -18.02 -26.50
C HIS A 467 4.23 -17.05 -27.56
N TRP A 468 3.60 -15.96 -27.16
CA TRP A 468 3.10 -14.94 -28.10
C TRP A 468 4.26 -14.09 -28.63
N SER A 469 4.19 -13.66 -29.89
CA SER A 469 5.26 -12.88 -30.51
C SER A 469 5.33 -11.42 -30.06
N GLY A 470 4.57 -11.04 -29.04
CA GLY A 470 4.72 -9.76 -28.34
C GLY A 470 4.86 -9.93 -26.82
N ASP A 471 5.11 -11.17 -26.41
CA ASP A 471 5.44 -11.64 -25.05
C ASP A 471 6.82 -12.28 -25.25
N GLU A 472 7.83 -11.47 -25.58
CA GLU A 472 9.05 -11.92 -26.26
C GLU A 472 9.92 -12.85 -25.40
N ASP A 473 9.86 -12.70 -24.08
CA ASP A 473 10.50 -13.58 -23.10
C ASP A 473 9.58 -14.72 -22.60
N GLY A 474 8.31 -14.71 -22.96
CA GLY A 474 7.37 -15.82 -22.72
C GLY A 474 6.94 -16.00 -21.27
N ASP A 475 6.96 -14.94 -20.47
CA ASP A 475 6.69 -14.98 -19.03
C ASP A 475 5.21 -14.65 -18.65
N TRP A 476 4.37 -14.26 -19.63
CA TRP A 476 2.92 -14.04 -19.44
C TRP A 476 2.16 -15.36 -19.17
N ASP A 477 1.44 -15.43 -18.04
CA ASP A 477 0.62 -16.60 -17.67
C ASP A 477 -0.89 -16.33 -17.84
N PRO A 478 -1.57 -17.02 -18.77
CA PRO A 478 -3.03 -16.85 -18.98
C PRO A 478 -3.89 -17.19 -17.76
N ALA A 479 -3.37 -17.90 -16.75
CA ALA A 479 -4.12 -18.20 -15.53
C ALA A 479 -4.09 -17.06 -14.51
N MET A 480 -3.08 -16.18 -14.58
CA MET A 480 -2.78 -15.19 -13.53
C MET A 480 -2.78 -13.76 -14.06
N ASP A 481 -2.38 -13.56 -15.32
CA ASP A 481 -2.15 -12.25 -15.94
C ASP A 481 -3.29 -11.82 -16.88
N ASP A 482 -4.19 -12.73 -17.26
CA ASP A 482 -5.39 -12.48 -18.09
C ASP A 482 -6.50 -11.75 -17.30
N VAL A 483 -6.17 -10.55 -16.81
CA VAL A 483 -7.00 -9.70 -15.94
C VAL A 483 -7.61 -8.51 -16.67
N GLY A 484 -7.35 -8.37 -17.98
CA GLY A 484 -7.86 -7.29 -18.80
C GLY A 484 -7.04 -6.00 -18.75
N SER A 485 -7.41 -5.06 -19.62
CA SER A 485 -6.74 -3.79 -19.85
C SER A 485 -6.81 -2.81 -18.66
N ASP A 486 -7.74 -3.02 -17.71
CA ASP A 486 -7.81 -2.25 -16.47
C ASP A 486 -6.91 -2.77 -15.34
N GLY A 487 -6.32 -3.96 -15.53
CA GLY A 487 -5.37 -4.60 -14.62
C GLY A 487 -5.99 -5.27 -13.38
N ILE A 488 -7.31 -5.41 -13.31
CA ILE A 488 -8.04 -5.92 -12.13
C ILE A 488 -8.80 -7.20 -12.43
N GLY A 489 -8.41 -8.31 -11.79
CA GLY A 489 -9.14 -9.57 -11.90
C GLY A 489 -10.30 -9.74 -10.91
N PRO A 490 -11.13 -10.78 -11.05
CA PRO A 490 -12.31 -11.05 -10.20
C PRO A 490 -12.05 -11.23 -8.71
N LEU A 491 -10.77 -11.41 -8.34
CA LEU A 491 -10.33 -11.66 -6.98
C LEU A 491 -9.57 -10.46 -6.36
N ASP A 492 -9.41 -9.37 -7.11
CA ASP A 492 -8.72 -8.16 -6.67
C ASP A 492 -9.69 -7.14 -6.04
N ASP A 493 -9.15 -6.30 -5.15
CA ASP A 493 -9.94 -5.27 -4.46
C ASP A 493 -10.37 -4.18 -5.46
N GLY A 494 -11.68 -3.91 -5.51
CA GLY A 494 -12.21 -2.87 -6.40
C GLY A 494 -12.73 -3.38 -7.75
N TYR A 495 -12.68 -4.69 -8.00
CA TYR A 495 -13.28 -5.32 -9.18
C TYR A 495 -14.78 -4.99 -9.30
N ILE A 496 -15.17 -4.39 -10.43
CA ILE A 496 -16.55 -3.99 -10.72
C ILE A 496 -17.26 -4.94 -11.72
N GLY A 497 -16.52 -5.89 -12.29
CA GLY A 497 -16.95 -6.78 -13.37
C GLY A 497 -15.97 -6.71 -14.55
N PRO A 498 -16.16 -7.55 -15.58
CA PRO A 498 -15.20 -7.65 -16.67
C PRO A 498 -15.09 -6.40 -17.53
N ASP A 499 -13.90 -6.23 -18.11
CA ASP A 499 -13.60 -5.11 -18.98
C ASP A 499 -14.56 -5.01 -20.16
N ALA A 500 -15.00 -3.78 -20.41
CA ALA A 500 -16.00 -3.51 -21.45
C ALA A 500 -15.47 -3.75 -22.87
N ASP A 501 -14.15 -3.78 -23.04
CA ASP A 501 -13.47 -4.09 -24.31
C ASP A 501 -13.30 -5.61 -24.56
N GLY A 502 -13.56 -6.46 -23.54
CA GLY A 502 -13.49 -7.91 -23.63
C GLY A 502 -12.07 -8.48 -23.55
N THR A 503 -11.13 -7.74 -22.97
CA THR A 503 -9.74 -8.18 -22.76
C THR A 503 -9.64 -9.23 -21.66
N GLU A 504 -10.37 -9.10 -20.55
CA GLU A 504 -10.32 -10.08 -19.44
C GLU A 504 -10.81 -11.49 -19.81
N GLY A 505 -10.00 -12.51 -19.48
CA GLY A 505 -10.32 -13.93 -19.55
C GLY A 505 -10.35 -14.49 -20.97
N ASN A 506 -9.65 -13.86 -21.91
CA ASN A 506 -9.71 -14.20 -23.33
C ASN A 506 -8.59 -15.17 -23.79
N GLY A 507 -7.62 -15.46 -22.92
CA GLY A 507 -6.48 -16.35 -23.16
C GLY A 507 -5.40 -15.78 -24.09
N ARG A 508 -5.36 -14.46 -24.26
CA ARG A 508 -4.41 -13.73 -25.09
C ARG A 508 -3.93 -12.48 -24.35
N PRO A 509 -2.62 -12.19 -24.30
CA PRO A 509 -2.13 -11.00 -23.63
C PRO A 509 -2.64 -9.71 -24.29
N ASP A 510 -3.08 -8.76 -23.47
CA ASP A 510 -3.57 -7.46 -23.87
C ASP A 510 -2.90 -6.30 -23.08
N GLN A 511 -2.72 -5.16 -23.76
CA GLN A 511 -1.98 -4.00 -23.22
C GLN A 511 -2.61 -3.44 -21.94
N GLY A 512 -2.02 -3.70 -20.77
CA GLY A 512 -2.59 -3.35 -19.45
C GLY A 512 -2.49 -4.48 -18.44
N GLU A 513 -2.41 -5.69 -18.94
CA GLU A 513 -2.19 -6.90 -18.14
C GLU A 513 -0.76 -6.94 -17.60
N PRO A 514 -0.48 -7.61 -16.47
CA PRO A 514 0.88 -7.85 -15.99
C PRO A 514 1.71 -8.64 -17.01
N ASN A 515 3.04 -8.47 -17.03
CA ASN A 515 3.96 -9.28 -17.87
C ASN A 515 3.62 -9.19 -19.36
N PHE A 516 3.26 -7.99 -19.84
CA PHE A 516 3.04 -7.79 -21.27
C PHE A 516 3.20 -6.33 -21.70
N GLY A 517 4.09 -6.07 -22.66
CA GLY A 517 4.22 -4.81 -23.36
C GLY A 517 4.49 -3.62 -22.44
N LYS A 518 3.50 -2.74 -22.24
CA LYS A 518 3.68 -1.52 -21.43
C LYS A 518 3.89 -1.78 -19.93
N THR A 519 3.56 -2.97 -19.43
CA THR A 519 3.75 -3.39 -18.04
C THR A 519 4.92 -4.36 -17.88
N ASP A 520 5.38 -4.95 -18.98
CA ASP A 520 6.61 -5.72 -19.03
C ASP A 520 7.79 -4.79 -19.26
N ILE A 521 8.78 -4.89 -18.40
CA ILE A 521 9.92 -3.97 -18.41
C ILE A 521 11.09 -4.56 -19.19
N ASP A 522 11.19 -5.88 -19.23
CA ASP A 522 12.32 -6.59 -19.79
C ASP A 522 12.14 -6.84 -21.31
N GLU A 523 11.08 -6.28 -21.93
CA GLU A 523 10.79 -6.34 -23.38
C GLU A 523 11.16 -5.05 -24.17
N SER A 524 12.22 -4.36 -23.76
CA SER A 524 12.75 -3.18 -24.45
C SER A 524 14.24 -3.31 -24.71
N ASP A 525 14.64 -3.15 -25.97
CA ASP A 525 16.03 -3.26 -26.43
C ASP A 525 16.88 -2.07 -25.94
N GLN A 526 17.34 -2.15 -24.69
CA GLN A 526 17.86 -1.01 -23.95
C GLN A 526 19.29 -0.64 -24.36
N ILE A 527 19.46 0.59 -24.86
CA ILE A 527 20.75 1.15 -25.29
C ILE A 527 21.76 1.31 -24.13
N GLY A 528 21.26 1.53 -22.92
CA GLY A 528 22.02 1.76 -21.71
C GLY A 528 22.58 3.18 -21.52
N LEU A 529 23.41 3.33 -20.49
CA LEU A 529 24.12 4.59 -20.19
C LEU A 529 25.37 4.72 -21.07
N THR A 530 25.33 5.60 -22.08
CA THR A 530 26.41 5.71 -23.08
C THR A 530 27.24 6.98 -22.97
N ASN A 531 26.87 7.94 -22.11
CA ASN A 531 27.67 9.15 -21.89
C ASN A 531 27.68 9.62 -20.43
N PHE A 532 28.80 10.24 -20.05
CA PHE A 532 29.00 10.94 -18.77
C PHE A 532 29.93 12.14 -18.97
N ASN A 533 29.40 13.34 -18.72
CA ASN A 533 30.12 14.61 -18.74
C ASN A 533 30.21 15.22 -17.34
N PHE A 534 31.42 15.29 -16.77
CA PHE A 534 31.69 15.94 -15.49
C PHE A 534 32.15 17.39 -15.66
N PHE A 535 31.71 18.31 -14.81
CA PHE A 535 32.10 19.71 -14.85
C PHE A 535 31.99 20.39 -13.48
N ASN A 536 32.79 21.45 -13.27
CA ASN A 536 32.62 22.30 -12.08
C ASN A 536 31.73 23.51 -12.38
N LEU A 537 31.42 24.29 -11.34
CA LEU A 537 30.59 25.49 -11.45
C LEU A 537 31.05 26.49 -12.53
N SER A 538 32.36 26.65 -12.75
CA SER A 538 32.91 27.55 -13.78
C SER A 538 32.75 27.00 -15.21
N ALA A 539 32.65 25.68 -15.36
CA ALA A 539 32.46 24.98 -16.62
C ALA A 539 31.01 24.49 -16.84
N SER A 540 30.09 24.87 -15.94
CA SER A 540 28.67 24.56 -16.02
C SER A 540 28.11 25.03 -17.37
N PRO A 541 27.35 24.18 -18.08
CA PRO A 541 26.72 24.60 -19.32
C PRO A 541 25.70 25.71 -19.06
N ASN A 542 25.53 26.56 -20.05
CA ASN A 542 24.41 27.49 -20.08
C ASN A 542 23.17 26.71 -20.52
N MET A 543 22.14 26.65 -19.67
CA MET A 543 20.97 25.79 -19.91
C MET A 543 20.08 26.28 -21.06
N LYS A 544 20.31 27.50 -21.57
CA LYS A 544 19.58 28.05 -22.74
C LYS A 544 20.25 27.82 -24.10
N ASP A 545 21.34 27.09 -24.10
CA ASP A 545 22.15 26.85 -25.30
C ASP A 545 22.00 25.37 -25.68
N ASP A 546 21.01 25.06 -26.52
CA ASP A 546 20.68 23.69 -26.95
C ASP A 546 21.87 22.99 -27.59
N GLU A 547 22.65 23.69 -28.42
CA GLU A 547 23.81 23.12 -29.10
C GLU A 547 24.89 22.73 -28.10
N LEU A 548 25.11 23.56 -27.07
CA LEU A 548 26.02 23.21 -25.98
C LEU A 548 25.52 22.01 -25.19
N LEU A 549 24.24 21.98 -24.80
CA LEU A 549 23.66 20.84 -24.05
C LEU A 549 23.72 19.55 -24.85
N TRP A 550 23.32 19.58 -26.12
CA TRP A 550 23.39 18.44 -27.04
C TRP A 550 24.82 17.90 -27.17
N SER A 551 25.81 18.79 -27.29
CA SER A 551 27.23 18.40 -27.35
C SER A 551 27.76 17.77 -26.05
N ARG A 552 27.08 17.97 -24.91
CA ARG A 552 27.41 17.30 -23.64
C ARG A 552 26.80 15.90 -23.53
N MET A 553 25.73 15.61 -24.28
CA MET A 553 25.01 14.32 -24.28
C MET A 553 25.50 13.35 -25.37
N TYR A 554 26.70 13.58 -25.91
CA TYR A 554 27.28 12.80 -27.00
C TYR A 554 27.60 11.34 -26.59
N PRO A 555 27.12 10.31 -27.31
CA PRO A 555 27.38 8.89 -27.01
C PRO A 555 28.86 8.51 -27.11
N GLY A 556 29.36 7.73 -26.15
CA GLY A 556 30.76 7.32 -26.06
C GLY A 556 31.68 8.33 -25.39
N ARG A 557 31.17 9.46 -24.91
CA ARG A 557 31.91 10.41 -24.07
C ARG A 557 31.88 9.97 -22.62
N PHE A 558 33.05 9.68 -22.07
CA PHE A 558 33.22 9.38 -20.65
C PHE A 558 34.37 10.22 -20.10
N ASP A 559 34.02 11.30 -19.40
CA ASP A 559 35.01 12.26 -18.91
C ASP A 559 35.88 11.65 -17.78
N VAL A 560 37.18 11.91 -17.83
CA VAL A 560 38.13 11.52 -16.77
C VAL A 560 38.02 12.51 -15.62
N ILE A 561 37.81 11.98 -14.42
CA ILE A 561 37.51 12.81 -13.25
C ILE A 561 38.81 13.33 -12.62
N PRO A 562 38.91 14.65 -12.36
CA PRO A 562 40.09 15.22 -11.74
C PRO A 562 40.35 14.62 -10.36
N PRO A 563 41.61 14.40 -9.96
CA PRO A 563 41.95 13.92 -8.61
C PRO A 563 41.80 15.01 -7.52
N ILE A 564 41.37 16.22 -7.88
CA ILE A 564 41.25 17.37 -6.98
C ILE A 564 39.75 17.53 -6.66
N PRO A 565 39.36 17.48 -5.38
CA PRO A 565 37.99 17.78 -4.95
C PRO A 565 37.52 19.17 -5.42
N GLN A 566 36.30 19.26 -5.93
CA GLN A 566 35.70 20.49 -6.46
C GLN A 566 34.18 20.36 -6.55
N ASP A 567 33.42 21.44 -6.42
CA ASP A 567 31.95 21.46 -6.67
C ASP A 567 31.61 20.86 -8.05
N GLY A 568 31.21 19.59 -8.06
CA GLY A 568 31.40 18.66 -9.16
C GLY A 568 30.09 18.10 -9.67
N ASP A 569 29.49 18.81 -10.61
CA ASP A 569 28.25 18.43 -11.28
C ASP A 569 28.50 17.55 -12.51
N PHE A 570 27.44 16.91 -13.01
CA PHE A 570 27.54 16.12 -14.23
C PHE A 570 26.25 16.02 -15.03
N ILE A 571 26.40 15.69 -16.31
CA ILE A 571 25.33 15.26 -17.21
C ILE A 571 25.60 13.80 -17.56
N TYR A 572 24.56 12.98 -17.56
CA TYR A 572 24.61 11.63 -18.06
C TYR A 572 23.41 11.36 -18.97
N GLY A 573 23.52 10.39 -19.88
CA GLY A 573 22.42 10.06 -20.78
C GLY A 573 22.62 8.80 -21.62
N SER A 574 21.59 8.54 -22.42
CA SER A 574 21.48 7.43 -23.37
C SER A 574 22.24 7.68 -24.68
N GLY A 575 22.31 6.64 -25.52
CA GLY A 575 22.78 6.74 -26.91
C GLY A 575 21.79 7.48 -27.80
N TYR A 576 22.15 7.68 -29.07
CA TYR A 576 21.19 8.20 -30.04
C TYR A 576 20.26 7.11 -30.53
N PHE A 577 18.97 7.42 -30.62
CA PHE A 577 17.94 6.53 -31.17
C PHE A 577 16.90 7.33 -31.96
N PRO A 578 16.16 6.68 -32.86
CA PRO A 578 15.12 7.36 -33.63
C PRO A 578 13.80 7.44 -32.84
N LEU A 579 13.33 8.66 -32.60
CA LEU A 579 12.02 8.91 -31.99
C LEU A 579 10.97 9.21 -33.08
N VAL A 580 10.24 8.17 -33.49
CA VAL A 580 9.25 8.26 -34.58
C VAL A 580 7.85 8.69 -34.09
N PRO A 581 7.00 9.28 -34.96
CA PRO A 581 5.66 9.72 -34.60
C PRO A 581 4.79 8.67 -33.91
N GLY A 582 4.11 9.05 -32.83
CA GLY A 582 3.18 8.22 -32.08
C GLY A 582 3.82 7.24 -31.10
N LYS A 583 5.13 6.99 -31.19
CA LYS A 583 5.88 6.10 -30.30
C LYS A 583 6.20 6.77 -28.96
N ILE A 584 6.35 5.92 -27.95
CA ILE A 584 6.75 6.27 -26.58
C ILE A 584 8.09 5.59 -26.34
N GLU A 585 9.08 6.37 -25.95
CA GLU A 585 10.36 5.87 -25.47
C GLU A 585 10.53 6.20 -23.99
N ARG A 586 11.18 5.30 -23.25
CA ARG A 586 11.18 5.33 -21.79
C ARG A 586 12.56 5.45 -21.23
N PHE A 587 12.66 6.03 -20.04
CA PHE A 587 13.82 5.85 -19.21
C PHE A 587 13.42 5.93 -17.75
N SER A 588 14.17 5.25 -16.90
CA SER A 588 13.91 5.23 -15.47
C SER A 588 15.18 5.37 -14.68
N VAL A 589 15.07 6.11 -13.58
CA VAL A 589 16.19 6.48 -12.72
C VAL A 589 15.83 6.16 -11.27
N ALA A 590 16.70 5.43 -10.58
CA ALA A 590 16.68 5.37 -9.13
C ALA A 590 17.70 6.35 -8.54
N ILE A 591 17.24 7.16 -7.60
CA ILE A 591 18.10 7.94 -6.71
C ILE A 591 18.22 7.14 -5.42
N LEU A 592 19.43 6.69 -5.09
CA LEU A 592 19.69 5.80 -3.96
C LEU A 592 20.81 6.32 -3.07
N PHE A 593 20.71 6.07 -1.77
CA PHE A 593 21.63 6.60 -0.78
C PHE A 593 22.34 5.47 -0.04
N GLY A 594 23.55 5.72 0.44
CA GLY A 594 24.31 4.75 1.23
C GLY A 594 25.28 5.42 2.20
N VAL A 595 25.58 4.79 3.33
CA VAL A 595 26.48 5.37 4.34
C VAL A 595 27.96 5.35 3.92
N ASP A 596 28.27 4.57 2.88
CA ASP A 596 29.56 4.50 2.18
C ASP A 596 29.36 3.91 0.77
N TYR A 597 30.47 3.81 0.00
CA TYR A 597 30.46 3.25 -1.35
C TYR A 597 29.97 1.79 -1.44
N LYS A 598 30.23 0.95 -0.44
CA LYS A 598 29.76 -0.45 -0.49
C LYS A 598 28.26 -0.53 -0.30
N ASP A 599 27.73 0.32 0.57
CA ASP A 599 26.30 0.41 0.85
C ASP A 599 25.51 0.89 -0.37
N VAL A 600 25.96 1.97 -1.05
CA VAL A 600 25.27 2.48 -2.26
C VAL A 600 25.27 1.47 -3.41
N ILE A 601 26.36 0.72 -3.62
CA ILE A 601 26.41 -0.35 -4.64
C ILE A 601 25.55 -1.55 -4.23
N GLY A 602 25.48 -1.89 -2.95
CA GLY A 602 24.54 -2.89 -2.41
C GLY A 602 23.09 -2.51 -2.71
N ASN A 603 22.74 -1.24 -2.43
CA ASN A 603 21.42 -0.69 -2.71
C ASN A 603 21.12 -0.68 -4.22
N LYS A 604 22.08 -0.37 -5.10
CA LYS A 604 21.91 -0.47 -6.57
C LYS A 604 21.45 -1.87 -6.99
N ARG A 605 22.09 -2.92 -6.48
CA ARG A 605 21.71 -4.31 -6.81
C ARG A 605 20.28 -4.63 -6.39
N ILE A 606 19.85 -4.15 -5.23
CA ILE A 606 18.48 -4.33 -4.75
C ILE A 606 17.49 -3.57 -5.64
N VAL A 607 17.74 -2.29 -5.93
CA VAL A 607 16.81 -1.50 -6.77
C VAL A 607 16.74 -2.02 -8.21
N GLN A 608 17.82 -2.61 -8.74
CA GLN A 608 17.79 -3.29 -10.03
C GLN A 608 16.88 -4.52 -9.99
N GLN A 609 16.94 -5.34 -8.94
CA GLN A 609 16.02 -6.48 -8.79
C GLN A 609 14.56 -6.03 -8.69
N ILE A 610 14.28 -4.91 -8.03
CA ILE A 610 12.92 -4.34 -7.96
C ILE A 610 12.44 -3.90 -9.35
N TYR A 611 13.33 -3.28 -10.13
CA TYR A 611 13.04 -2.88 -11.50
C TYR A 611 12.80 -4.07 -12.42
N ASN A 612 13.69 -5.06 -12.45
CA ASN A 612 13.54 -6.30 -13.24
C ASN A 612 12.29 -7.09 -12.83
N ALA A 613 11.82 -6.94 -11.59
CA ALA A 613 10.54 -7.50 -11.17
C ALA A 613 9.32 -6.68 -11.68
N GLY A 614 9.47 -5.73 -12.60
CA GLY A 614 8.36 -4.90 -13.08
C GLY A 614 7.89 -3.83 -12.08
N TYR A 615 8.74 -3.39 -11.14
CA TYR A 615 8.35 -2.67 -9.92
C TYR A 615 7.36 -3.43 -9.02
N LYS A 616 7.19 -4.75 -9.23
CA LYS A 616 6.32 -5.61 -8.42
C LYS A 616 6.99 -5.88 -7.08
N PHE A 617 6.69 -5.02 -6.12
CA PHE A 617 7.19 -5.15 -4.76
C PHE A 617 6.13 -5.83 -3.86
N PRO A 618 6.49 -6.83 -3.02
CA PRO A 618 5.57 -7.46 -2.08
C PRO A 618 4.89 -6.42 -1.21
N GLN A 619 3.56 -6.44 -1.15
CA GLN A 619 2.83 -5.43 -0.40
C GLN A 619 2.57 -5.91 1.01
N PRO A 620 2.80 -5.04 2.02
CA PRO A 620 2.39 -5.40 3.36
C PRO A 620 0.86 -5.51 3.43
N PRO A 621 0.33 -6.26 4.42
CA PRO A 621 -1.11 -6.35 4.64
C PRO A 621 -1.75 -4.96 4.75
N ARG A 622 -3.05 -4.84 4.43
CA ARG A 622 -3.74 -3.54 4.43
C ARG A 622 -3.54 -2.80 5.75
N LYS A 623 -3.13 -1.53 5.71
CA LYS A 623 -2.89 -0.69 6.89
C LYS A 623 -4.07 -0.73 7.87
N PRO A 624 -3.87 -1.10 9.15
CA PRO A 624 -4.93 -1.09 10.14
C PRO A 624 -5.27 0.35 10.52
N LYS A 625 -6.55 0.71 10.51
CA LYS A 625 -6.97 2.04 10.98
C LYS A 625 -6.95 2.11 12.50
N ILE A 626 -6.09 2.96 13.06
CA ILE A 626 -5.91 3.09 14.51
C ILE A 626 -6.71 4.26 15.09
N ASN A 627 -7.01 4.14 16.37
CA ASN A 627 -7.45 5.23 17.23
C ASN A 627 -6.50 5.29 18.43
N ILE A 628 -6.16 6.51 18.85
CA ILE A 628 -5.30 6.74 20.02
C ILE A 628 -6.10 7.55 21.05
N THR A 629 -6.12 7.04 22.27
CA THR A 629 -6.68 7.70 23.45
C THR A 629 -5.72 7.54 24.63
N GLN A 630 -6.14 7.91 25.83
CA GLN A 630 -5.34 7.77 27.03
C GLN A 630 -6.16 7.31 28.24
N GLU A 631 -5.50 6.63 29.17
CA GLU A 631 -5.91 6.49 30.57
C GLU A 631 -5.13 7.50 31.44
N ASP A 632 -5.18 7.41 32.78
CA ASP A 632 -4.42 8.32 33.67
C ASP A 632 -2.91 8.10 33.53
N GLY A 633 -2.27 8.83 32.61
CA GLY A 633 -0.84 8.75 32.33
C GLY A 633 -0.40 7.55 31.50
N LYS A 634 -1.30 6.94 30.74
CA LYS A 634 -0.97 5.84 29.82
C LYS A 634 -1.61 6.11 28.46
N VAL A 635 -0.96 5.67 27.39
CA VAL A 635 -1.53 5.74 26.04
C VAL A 635 -2.25 4.44 25.74
N VAL A 636 -3.43 4.52 25.12
CA VAL A 636 -4.19 3.36 24.65
C VAL A 636 -4.36 3.50 23.14
N ILE A 637 -3.93 2.48 22.42
CA ILE A 637 -4.04 2.39 20.97
C ILE A 637 -4.94 1.20 20.67
N TYR A 638 -5.91 1.37 19.77
CA TYR A 638 -6.78 0.28 19.37
C TYR A 638 -7.21 0.42 17.90
N TRP A 639 -7.50 -0.70 17.26
CA TRP A 639 -7.80 -0.76 15.83
C TRP A 639 -8.81 -1.86 15.50
N ASP A 640 -9.32 -1.86 14.28
CA ASP A 640 -10.12 -2.97 13.73
C ASP A 640 -9.26 -3.75 12.73
N GLY A 641 -8.83 -4.94 13.13
CA GLY A 641 -7.97 -5.78 12.31
C GLY A 641 -8.68 -6.55 11.19
N ARG A 642 -10.02 -6.53 11.10
CA ARG A 642 -10.74 -7.45 10.20
C ARG A 642 -10.38 -7.29 8.72
N LEU A 643 -10.23 -6.06 8.24
CA LEU A 643 -9.85 -5.80 6.84
C LEU A 643 -8.36 -6.08 6.61
N THR A 644 -7.53 -5.90 7.63
CA THR A 644 -6.08 -6.13 7.60
C THR A 644 -5.74 -7.62 7.64
N GLU A 645 -6.28 -8.36 8.61
CA GLU A 645 -6.05 -9.79 8.83
C GLU A 645 -6.58 -10.67 7.68
N ASN A 646 -7.43 -10.12 6.81
CA ASN A 646 -8.00 -10.82 5.66
C ASN A 646 -7.51 -10.31 4.31
N SER A 647 -6.57 -9.34 4.29
CA SER A 647 -6.03 -8.84 3.03
C SER A 647 -5.27 -9.93 2.29
N ARG A 648 -5.24 -9.82 0.97
CA ARG A 648 -4.41 -10.65 0.09
C ARG A 648 -3.28 -9.79 -0.44
N ASP A 649 -2.09 -10.37 -0.51
CA ASP A 649 -0.96 -9.73 -1.16
C ASP A 649 -1.18 -9.68 -2.68
N PHE A 650 -0.81 -8.55 -3.28
CA PHE A 650 -1.08 -8.25 -4.69
C PHE A 650 -0.26 -9.14 -5.64
N ILE A 651 0.91 -9.60 -5.21
CA ILE A 651 1.86 -10.37 -6.03
C ILE A 651 1.64 -11.87 -5.89
N THR A 652 1.72 -12.39 -4.66
CA THR A 652 1.54 -13.82 -4.38
C THR A 652 0.08 -14.25 -4.53
N LYS A 653 -0.87 -13.31 -4.52
CA LYS A 653 -2.32 -13.55 -4.48
C LYS A 653 -2.73 -14.41 -3.26
N GLN A 654 -1.91 -14.50 -2.21
CA GLN A 654 -2.20 -15.27 -1.00
C GLN A 654 -2.65 -14.38 0.17
N LYS A 655 -3.32 -14.99 1.16
CA LYS A 655 -3.52 -14.37 2.48
C LYS A 655 -2.36 -14.79 3.38
N ASP A 656 -1.48 -13.86 3.67
CA ASP A 656 -0.17 -14.11 4.27
C ASP A 656 0.13 -13.22 5.49
N PHE A 657 -0.85 -12.45 5.97
CA PHE A 657 -0.78 -11.72 7.24
C PHE A 657 -0.24 -12.62 8.38
N GLN A 658 0.77 -12.13 9.09
CA GLN A 658 1.40 -12.85 10.21
C GLN A 658 1.22 -12.13 11.55
N GLY A 659 1.19 -10.79 11.58
CA GLY A 659 1.07 -10.08 12.85
C GLY A 659 1.09 -8.55 12.78
N TYR A 660 1.20 -7.95 13.98
CA TYR A 660 1.34 -6.51 14.18
C TYR A 660 2.61 -6.19 14.99
N LYS A 661 3.36 -5.18 14.56
CA LYS A 661 4.42 -4.52 15.34
C LYS A 661 3.97 -3.12 15.74
N ILE A 662 4.31 -2.73 16.97
CA ILE A 662 3.96 -1.41 17.51
C ILE A 662 5.24 -0.63 17.75
N TYR A 663 5.32 0.54 17.14
CA TYR A 663 6.44 1.45 17.27
C TYR A 663 6.03 2.69 18.04
N ARG A 664 7.00 3.27 18.74
CA ARG A 664 6.88 4.54 19.43
C ARG A 664 8.14 5.34 19.21
N ALA A 665 7.96 6.63 18.93
CA ALA A 665 9.04 7.60 18.81
C ALA A 665 8.72 8.91 19.53
N THR A 666 9.76 9.67 19.85
CA THR A 666 9.66 11.06 20.35
C THR A 666 9.74 12.10 19.22
N ASP A 667 10.09 11.66 18.01
CA ASP A 667 10.06 12.44 16.78
C ASP A 667 9.17 11.79 15.71
N ALA A 668 8.63 12.59 14.80
CA ALA A 668 7.70 12.14 13.76
C ALA A 668 8.37 11.25 12.69
N SER A 669 9.70 11.30 12.58
CA SER A 669 10.50 10.54 11.61
C SER A 669 10.96 9.19 12.16
N PHE A 670 10.53 8.81 13.38
CA PHE A 670 10.90 7.56 14.05
C PHE A 670 12.41 7.32 14.17
N GLN A 671 13.23 8.38 14.22
CA GLN A 671 14.69 8.23 14.24
C GLN A 671 15.19 7.52 15.50
N ASP A 672 14.57 7.77 16.65
CA ASP A 672 14.93 7.12 17.91
C ASP A 672 14.52 5.64 17.99
N ALA A 673 13.62 5.18 17.11
CA ALA A 673 13.25 3.77 16.98
C ALA A 673 14.27 2.97 16.16
N ARG A 674 15.03 3.61 15.27
CA ARG A 674 16.05 2.97 14.41
C ARG A 674 17.28 2.55 15.21
N GLN A 675 17.32 1.29 15.64
CA GLN A 675 18.36 0.79 16.57
C GLN A 675 19.00 -0.54 16.14
N ILE A 676 18.42 -1.27 15.19
CA ILE A 676 18.91 -2.58 14.78
C ILE A 676 19.88 -2.40 13.62
N THR A 677 21.06 -3.01 13.72
CA THR A 677 22.11 -2.97 12.69
C THR A 677 22.23 -4.30 11.98
N ASN A 678 22.64 -4.27 10.72
CA ASN A 678 23.14 -5.45 10.01
C ASN A 678 24.55 -5.84 10.49
N ALA A 679 25.08 -6.96 10.01
CA ALA A 679 26.37 -7.49 10.46
C ALA A 679 27.58 -6.62 10.06
N VAL A 680 27.39 -5.65 9.15
CA VAL A 680 28.43 -4.69 8.73
C VAL A 680 28.32 -3.33 9.42
N GLY A 681 27.34 -3.15 10.32
CA GLY A 681 27.22 -1.96 11.18
C GLY A 681 26.32 -0.85 10.62
N VAL A 682 25.54 -1.12 9.57
CA VAL A 682 24.54 -0.18 9.00
C VAL A 682 23.20 -0.38 9.71
N LEU A 683 22.51 0.70 10.06
CA LEU A 683 21.19 0.66 10.70
C LEU A 683 20.10 0.22 9.71
N THR A 684 19.42 -0.90 9.97
CA THR A 684 18.47 -1.53 9.01
C THR A 684 17.04 -1.69 9.52
N PHE A 685 16.80 -1.89 10.82
CA PHE A 685 15.43 -2.04 11.32
C PHE A 685 15.14 -1.13 12.52
N ASP A 686 13.86 -0.76 12.61
CA ASP A 686 13.31 -0.12 13.79
C ASP A 686 13.01 -1.15 14.86
N LYS A 687 13.22 -0.77 16.12
CA LYS A 687 12.92 -1.64 17.25
C LYS A 687 11.47 -1.43 17.70
N PRO A 688 10.57 -2.42 17.54
CA PRO A 688 9.22 -2.31 18.06
C PRO A 688 9.23 -2.33 19.59
N ILE A 689 8.27 -1.62 20.20
CA ILE A 689 8.02 -1.69 21.65
C ILE A 689 7.13 -2.88 22.03
N ALA A 690 6.39 -3.43 21.06
CA ALA A 690 5.62 -4.66 21.19
C ALA A 690 5.43 -5.32 19.82
N GLN A 691 5.31 -6.65 19.82
CA GLN A 691 5.00 -7.46 18.64
C GLN A 691 3.95 -8.51 19.03
N TYR A 692 2.97 -8.68 18.15
CA TYR A 692 1.90 -9.65 18.27
C TYR A 692 1.80 -10.44 16.97
N ASP A 693 1.64 -11.74 17.05
CA ASP A 693 1.69 -12.64 15.89
C ASP A 693 0.69 -13.78 16.02
N LEU A 694 0.33 -14.38 14.89
CA LEU A 694 -0.56 -15.54 14.85
C LEU A 694 0.00 -16.68 15.71
N LYS A 695 -0.90 -17.52 16.26
CA LYS A 695 -0.51 -18.75 16.97
C LYS A 695 -0.50 -19.91 16.01
N ASP A 696 0.61 -20.09 15.31
CA ASP A 696 0.80 -21.10 14.28
C ASP A 696 2.24 -21.68 14.28
N THR A 697 2.67 -22.24 13.15
CA THR A 697 3.99 -22.85 13.00
C THR A 697 5.07 -21.87 12.54
N ILE A 698 4.70 -20.63 12.22
CA ILE A 698 5.56 -19.59 11.63
C ILE A 698 5.97 -18.62 12.74
N GLN A 699 7.24 -18.65 13.12
CA GLN A 699 7.78 -17.86 14.24
C GLN A 699 9.30 -17.75 14.13
N GLY A 700 9.92 -16.86 14.91
CA GLY A 700 11.37 -16.68 14.93
C GLY A 700 11.86 -15.83 13.76
N PHE A 701 13.04 -16.16 13.22
CA PHE A 701 13.62 -15.44 12.09
C PHE A 701 13.15 -16.01 10.76
N PHE A 702 12.93 -15.14 9.78
CA PHE A 702 12.82 -15.52 8.38
C PHE A 702 14.19 -15.97 7.84
N TYR A 703 14.23 -17.05 7.06
CA TYR A 703 15.47 -17.58 6.49
C TYR A 703 15.53 -17.41 4.97
N PRO A 704 16.10 -16.30 4.46
CA PRO A 704 16.35 -16.13 3.03
C PRO A 704 17.46 -17.05 2.54
N SER A 705 17.62 -17.16 1.21
CA SER A 705 18.78 -17.80 0.61
C SER A 705 20.08 -17.14 1.06
N LYS A 706 21.18 -17.90 0.93
CA LYS A 706 22.50 -17.41 1.30
C LYS A 706 22.88 -16.13 0.54
N ALA A 707 22.57 -16.09 -0.76
CA ALA A 707 22.89 -14.94 -1.60
C ALA A 707 22.15 -13.68 -1.13
N LEU A 708 20.85 -13.82 -0.88
CA LEU A 708 20.02 -12.73 -0.40
C LEU A 708 20.41 -12.28 1.02
N LEU A 709 20.75 -13.21 1.91
CA LEU A 709 21.25 -12.88 3.25
C LEU A 709 22.57 -12.08 3.20
N GLU A 710 23.50 -12.47 2.32
CA GLU A 710 24.75 -11.74 2.11
C GLU A 710 24.49 -10.35 1.51
N GLN A 711 23.53 -10.22 0.60
CA GLN A 711 23.15 -8.96 -0.04
C GLN A 711 22.60 -7.93 0.96
N VAL A 712 21.80 -8.34 1.95
CA VAL A 712 21.27 -7.44 3.00
C VAL A 712 22.22 -7.25 4.19
N GLY A 713 23.48 -7.70 4.08
CA GLY A 713 24.48 -7.55 5.12
C GLY A 713 24.24 -8.43 6.35
N GLY A 714 23.57 -9.58 6.19
CA GLY A 714 23.37 -10.58 7.25
C GLY A 714 22.24 -10.28 8.24
N THR A 715 21.41 -9.28 7.99
CA THR A 715 20.20 -9.00 8.78
C THR A 715 18.99 -9.75 8.21
N THR A 716 17.99 -10.05 9.05
CA THR A 716 16.74 -10.68 8.60
C THR A 716 15.55 -10.26 9.47
N PHE A 717 14.35 -10.57 9.02
CA PHE A 717 13.10 -10.20 9.65
C PHE A 717 12.74 -11.17 10.80
N TYR A 718 12.18 -10.64 11.88
CA TYR A 718 11.67 -11.43 13.01
C TYR A 718 10.14 -11.52 12.99
N LEU A 719 9.61 -12.73 12.79
CA LEU A 719 8.19 -13.06 12.59
C LEU A 719 7.39 -13.21 13.88
N GLY A 720 8.04 -13.28 15.05
CA GLY A 720 7.36 -13.30 16.35
C GLY A 720 7.56 -14.59 17.17
N ASP A 721 6.78 -14.72 18.25
CA ASP A 721 6.92 -15.73 19.32
C ASP A 721 5.60 -16.49 19.62
N ASN A 722 4.67 -16.54 18.68
CA ASN A 722 3.33 -17.10 18.82
C ASN A 722 2.52 -16.49 19.98
N THR A 723 2.54 -15.18 20.10
CA THR A 723 1.93 -14.44 21.22
C THR A 723 0.41 -14.33 21.10
N GLY A 724 -0.13 -14.42 19.89
CA GLY A 724 -1.54 -14.23 19.55
C GLY A 724 -1.84 -12.79 19.16
N ILE A 725 -2.77 -12.63 18.20
CA ILE A 725 -3.19 -11.31 17.71
C ILE A 725 -4.01 -10.57 18.75
N VAL A 726 -3.78 -9.26 18.83
CA VAL A 726 -4.55 -8.32 19.65
C VAL A 726 -5.02 -7.17 18.77
N ASN A 727 -6.02 -6.42 19.24
CA ASN A 727 -6.51 -5.20 18.59
C ASN A 727 -6.50 -3.98 19.54
N LYS A 728 -5.74 -4.10 20.65
CA LYS A 728 -5.56 -3.08 21.69
C LYS A 728 -4.16 -3.19 22.28
N PHE A 729 -3.51 -2.05 22.47
CA PHE A 729 -2.23 -1.92 23.15
C PHE A 729 -2.26 -0.76 24.16
N VAL A 730 -1.60 -0.95 25.30
CA VAL A 730 -1.51 0.05 26.37
C VAL A 730 -0.04 0.34 26.68
N ASP A 731 0.44 1.53 26.32
CA ASP A 731 1.76 1.98 26.72
C ASP A 731 1.71 2.65 28.10
N SER A 732 2.31 1.98 29.09
CA SER A 732 2.44 2.45 30.46
C SER A 732 3.82 3.01 30.80
N THR A 733 4.72 3.06 29.82
CA THR A 733 6.12 3.52 29.97
C THR A 733 6.33 4.96 29.51
N VAL A 734 5.26 5.63 29.05
CA VAL A 734 5.26 7.02 28.61
C VAL A 734 5.53 8.01 29.75
N VAL A 735 6.22 9.10 29.42
CA VAL A 735 6.35 10.26 30.29
C VAL A 735 5.16 11.19 30.06
N LYS A 736 4.43 11.53 31.13
CA LYS A 736 3.32 12.49 31.04
C LYS A 736 3.82 13.80 30.45
N GLY A 737 3.09 14.41 29.54
CA GLY A 737 3.39 15.72 28.94
C GLY A 737 4.39 15.68 27.80
N GLN A 738 5.07 14.55 27.56
CA GLN A 738 5.87 14.34 26.35
C GLN A 738 4.93 13.95 25.21
N THR A 739 5.08 14.57 24.04
CA THR A 739 4.39 14.10 22.83
C THR A 739 5.08 12.86 22.29
N TYR A 740 4.30 11.82 22.01
CA TYR A 740 4.76 10.58 21.39
C TYR A 740 4.04 10.34 20.07
N TYR A 741 4.78 9.75 19.14
CA TYR A 741 4.31 9.30 17.85
C TYR A 741 4.26 7.77 17.84
N TYR A 742 3.18 7.19 17.31
CA TYR A 742 2.96 5.75 17.27
C TYR A 742 2.59 5.28 15.87
N ALA A 743 2.99 4.03 15.58
CA ALA A 743 2.56 3.30 14.41
C ALA A 743 2.20 1.86 14.79
N VAL A 744 1.09 1.35 14.25
CA VAL A 744 0.72 -0.07 14.32
C VAL A 744 0.89 -0.67 12.94
N CYS A 745 1.97 -1.39 12.72
CA CYS A 745 2.31 -1.92 11.40
C CYS A 745 1.91 -3.39 11.32
N ALA A 746 1.02 -3.72 10.40
CA ALA A 746 0.80 -5.11 10.03
C ALA A 746 1.99 -5.60 9.18
N TYR A 747 2.32 -6.89 9.32
CA TYR A 747 3.32 -7.55 8.50
C TYR A 747 2.84 -8.94 8.07
N ASP A 748 3.30 -9.36 6.90
CA ASP A 748 3.10 -10.71 6.36
C ASP A 748 4.26 -11.65 6.73
N ARG A 749 4.22 -12.88 6.23
CA ARG A 749 5.22 -13.91 6.50
C ARG A 749 6.34 -14.03 5.46
N GLY A 750 6.26 -13.29 4.34
CA GLY A 750 7.10 -13.51 3.16
C GLY A 750 6.96 -14.91 2.54
N ASP A 751 7.91 -15.29 1.69
CA ASP A 751 8.05 -16.64 1.13
C ASP A 751 9.53 -17.03 0.99
N GLU A 752 9.99 -17.96 1.84
CA GLU A 752 11.38 -18.43 1.85
C GLU A 752 11.78 -19.18 0.57
N SER A 753 10.81 -19.80 -0.13
CA SER A 753 11.10 -20.59 -1.34
C SER A 753 11.31 -19.70 -2.56
N LEU A 754 10.74 -18.51 -2.53
CA LEU A 754 10.81 -17.50 -3.59
C LEU A 754 11.76 -16.35 -3.25
N ASP A 755 12.47 -16.43 -2.11
CA ASP A 755 13.35 -15.36 -1.63
C ASP A 755 12.61 -14.01 -1.45
N ILE A 756 11.32 -14.07 -1.10
CA ILE A 756 10.48 -12.91 -0.84
C ILE A 756 10.53 -12.59 0.66
N PHE A 757 11.17 -11.48 1.02
CA PHE A 757 11.18 -11.02 2.40
C PHE A 757 9.78 -10.66 2.90
N PRO A 758 9.52 -10.83 4.21
CA PRO A 758 8.31 -10.32 4.83
C PRO A 758 8.18 -8.80 4.68
N SER A 759 7.00 -8.35 4.28
CA SER A 759 6.67 -6.96 4.10
C SER A 759 5.94 -6.40 5.33
N GLU A 760 6.19 -5.13 5.65
CA GLU A 760 5.63 -4.44 6.81
C GLU A 760 5.10 -3.05 6.43
N ASN A 761 4.00 -2.59 7.05
CA ASN A 761 3.45 -1.27 6.75
C ASN A 761 4.44 -0.11 7.05
N SER A 762 4.37 0.92 6.21
CA SER A 762 4.99 2.23 6.48
C SER A 762 4.55 2.85 7.81
N LYS A 763 5.40 3.73 8.33
CA LYS A 763 5.21 4.49 9.58
C LYS A 763 5.08 5.99 9.32
N TYR A 764 4.39 6.35 8.24
CA TYR A 764 4.36 7.71 7.73
C TYR A 764 3.70 8.68 8.73
N ILE A 765 4.45 9.70 9.14
CA ILE A 765 3.96 10.90 9.82
C ILE A 765 4.75 12.08 9.27
N PHE A 766 4.05 13.10 8.77
CA PHE A 766 4.70 14.30 8.25
C PHE A 766 4.34 15.52 9.09
N ARG A 767 5.35 16.32 9.43
CA ARG A 767 5.18 17.59 10.14
C ARG A 767 5.53 18.75 9.21
N THR A 768 4.56 19.59 8.88
CA THR A 768 4.76 20.74 8.00
C THR A 768 5.59 21.84 8.68
N ASN A 769 6.08 22.80 7.89
CA ASN A 769 6.76 24.00 8.40
C ASN A 769 5.87 24.89 9.29
N THR A 770 4.54 24.76 9.19
CA THR A 770 3.59 25.44 10.08
C THR A 770 3.37 24.70 11.40
N GLY A 771 3.96 23.51 11.55
CA GLY A 771 3.80 22.64 12.73
C GLY A 771 2.59 21.71 12.66
N GLN A 772 1.83 21.70 11.56
CA GLN A 772 0.73 20.76 11.37
C GLN A 772 1.28 19.34 11.22
N ILE A 773 0.68 18.39 11.94
CA ILE A 773 1.02 16.96 11.85
C ILE A 773 -0.03 16.27 10.98
N ILE A 774 0.44 15.56 9.95
CA ILE A 774 -0.34 14.73 9.04
C ILE A 774 0.02 13.27 9.34
N THR A 775 -0.99 12.44 9.56
CA THR A 775 -0.84 11.02 9.89
C THR A 775 -1.50 10.16 8.81
N ASP A 776 -1.12 8.90 8.76
CA ASP A 776 -1.74 7.86 7.94
C ASP A 776 -2.80 7.09 8.75
N ASP A 777 -3.49 6.12 8.15
CA ASP A 777 -4.51 5.29 8.83
C ASP A 777 -3.92 4.51 10.02
N ASN A 778 -2.67 4.05 9.94
CA ASN A 778 -2.02 3.23 10.95
C ASN A 778 -1.06 4.00 11.89
N THR A 779 -1.01 5.33 11.78
CA THR A 779 -0.14 6.19 12.59
C THR A 779 -0.92 7.25 13.34
N GLY A 780 -0.35 7.75 14.44
CA GLY A 780 -0.98 8.77 15.26
C GLY A 780 -0.03 9.36 16.30
N TYR A 781 -0.45 10.42 16.96
CA TYR A 781 0.33 11.06 18.01
C TYR A 781 -0.55 11.49 19.18
N ILE A 782 0.04 11.53 20.37
CA ILE A 782 -0.65 11.97 21.59
C ILE A 782 0.34 12.49 22.63
N THR A 783 -0.10 13.48 23.41
CA THR A 783 0.62 13.99 24.58
C THR A 783 -0.09 13.50 25.85
N PRO A 784 0.29 12.33 26.42
CA PRO A 784 -0.40 11.76 27.57
C PRO A 784 -0.37 12.68 28.79
N GLY A 785 -1.52 12.95 29.39
CA GLY A 785 -1.69 13.80 30.58
C GLY A 785 -2.30 13.05 31.76
N GLY A 786 -2.51 13.76 32.87
CA GLY A 786 -3.28 13.23 33.99
C GLY A 786 -4.80 13.33 33.75
N ARG A 787 -5.60 12.41 34.30
CA ARG A 787 -7.07 12.59 34.34
C ARG A 787 -7.44 13.74 35.28
N PRO A 788 -8.43 14.58 34.98
CA PRO A 788 -8.88 15.62 35.92
C PRO A 788 -9.18 15.14 37.33
N VAL A 789 -9.05 16.03 38.33
CA VAL A 789 -9.56 15.75 39.68
C VAL A 789 -11.06 15.44 39.64
N GLY A 790 -11.48 14.44 40.43
CA GLY A 790 -12.87 14.00 40.45
C GLY A 790 -13.32 13.17 39.25
N TYR A 791 -12.44 12.84 38.30
CA TYR A 791 -12.79 12.02 37.14
C TYR A 791 -13.38 10.65 37.54
N THR A 792 -14.45 10.28 36.86
CA THR A 792 -15.09 8.96 36.93
C THR A 792 -15.20 8.40 35.51
N GLN A 793 -14.66 7.19 35.32
CA GLN A 793 -14.64 6.48 34.04
C GLN A 793 -16.05 6.15 33.54
N ALA A 794 -16.17 5.88 32.25
CA ALA A 794 -17.40 5.39 31.68
C ALA A 794 -17.79 4.01 32.27
N SER A 795 -19.06 3.66 32.17
CA SER A 795 -19.60 2.39 32.70
C SER A 795 -20.76 1.91 31.86
N TYR A 796 -21.26 0.71 32.16
CA TYR A 796 -22.43 0.12 31.50
C TYR A 796 -23.35 -0.53 32.53
N SER A 797 -24.63 -0.63 32.20
CA SER A 797 -25.61 -1.34 33.02
C SER A 797 -25.37 -2.85 32.97
N THR A 798 -25.77 -3.58 34.01
CA THR A 798 -25.82 -5.04 33.94
C THR A 798 -26.67 -5.51 32.76
N PHE A 799 -26.25 -6.60 32.11
CA PHE A 799 -26.98 -7.18 31.00
C PHE A 799 -28.39 -7.63 31.41
N THR A 800 -29.37 -7.17 30.64
CA THR A 800 -30.75 -7.68 30.71
C THR A 800 -30.93 -8.73 29.61
N LYS A 801 -31.45 -9.90 29.97
CA LYS A 801 -31.71 -11.01 29.03
C LYS A 801 -33.09 -10.92 28.39
N SER A 802 -33.26 -11.41 27.16
CA SER A 802 -34.58 -11.60 26.54
C SER A 802 -35.48 -12.52 27.38
N PRO A 803 -36.83 -12.41 27.28
CA PRO A 803 -37.74 -13.28 28.02
C PRO A 803 -37.55 -14.78 27.75
N ASP A 804 -37.20 -15.14 26.51
CA ASP A 804 -37.02 -16.52 26.07
C ASP A 804 -35.54 -16.98 26.10
N PHE A 805 -34.70 -16.33 26.92
CA PHE A 805 -33.27 -16.62 26.99
C PHE A 805 -32.99 -18.02 27.57
N ARG A 806 -32.29 -18.86 26.81
CA ARG A 806 -31.95 -20.26 27.14
C ARG A 806 -30.45 -20.50 27.28
N GLY A 807 -29.61 -19.70 26.62
CA GLY A 807 -28.16 -19.85 26.71
C GLY A 807 -27.66 -19.81 28.16
N THR A 808 -26.66 -20.62 28.49
CA THR A 808 -26.05 -20.62 29.83
C THR A 808 -24.72 -19.87 29.90
N GLY A 809 -24.23 -19.39 28.76
CA GLY A 809 -23.06 -18.53 28.69
C GLY A 809 -23.25 -17.19 29.41
N SER A 810 -22.15 -16.44 29.47
CA SER A 810 -22.11 -15.08 30.01
C SER A 810 -21.55 -14.10 28.98
N GLY A 811 -21.67 -12.81 29.27
CA GLY A 811 -21.00 -11.78 28.50
C GLY A 811 -20.73 -10.55 29.35
N GLU A 812 -19.80 -9.73 28.88
CA GLU A 812 -19.39 -8.48 29.50
C GLU A 812 -18.96 -7.46 28.44
N ILE A 813 -18.83 -6.21 28.86
CA ILE A 813 -18.35 -5.11 28.02
C ILE A 813 -17.01 -4.66 28.59
N GLU A 814 -15.99 -4.63 27.74
CA GLU A 814 -14.74 -3.96 28.06
C GLU A 814 -14.77 -2.55 27.46
N ILE A 815 -14.71 -1.54 28.33
CA ILE A 815 -14.56 -0.14 27.92
C ILE A 815 -13.09 0.12 27.63
N ILE A 816 -12.80 0.67 26.45
CA ILE A 816 -11.45 0.90 25.94
C ILE A 816 -11.18 2.39 25.77
N ASP A 817 -12.17 3.14 25.27
CA ASP A 817 -12.08 4.59 25.11
C ASP A 817 -13.28 5.27 25.74
N ASP A 818 -13.06 5.86 26.93
CA ASP A 818 -14.05 6.65 27.66
C ASP A 818 -14.64 7.78 26.80
N ALA A 819 -13.87 8.35 25.86
CA ALA A 819 -14.29 9.49 25.06
C ALA A 819 -15.24 9.11 23.91
N ALA A 820 -15.12 7.89 23.40
CA ALA A 820 -16.00 7.36 22.37
C ALA A 820 -17.33 6.82 22.91
N ILE A 821 -17.43 6.55 24.23
CA ILE A 821 -18.66 6.06 24.87
C ILE A 821 -19.79 7.10 24.73
N LYS A 822 -20.93 6.63 24.21
CA LYS A 822 -22.14 7.44 24.09
C LYS A 822 -22.98 7.34 25.35
N ASP A 823 -23.18 8.46 26.03
CA ASP A 823 -23.95 8.50 27.29
C ASP A 823 -25.44 8.22 27.08
N GLY A 824 -26.00 7.29 27.84
CA GLY A 824 -27.42 6.93 27.82
C GLY A 824 -27.88 6.08 26.62
N TRP A 825 -26.96 5.57 25.80
CA TRP A 825 -27.29 4.80 24.61
C TRP A 825 -27.62 3.34 24.92
N ASN A 826 -28.58 2.79 24.18
CA ASN A 826 -29.08 1.42 24.36
C ASN A 826 -28.63 0.51 23.23
N TYR A 827 -28.14 -0.66 23.59
CA TYR A 827 -27.63 -1.66 22.65
C TYR A 827 -28.32 -3.00 22.84
N LYS A 828 -28.35 -3.78 21.75
CA LYS A 828 -28.86 -5.15 21.72
C LYS A 828 -27.82 -6.07 21.07
N ILE A 829 -27.50 -7.17 21.74
CA ILE A 829 -26.71 -8.26 21.16
C ILE A 829 -27.67 -9.38 20.78
N VAL A 830 -27.59 -9.84 19.54
CA VAL A 830 -28.38 -10.96 19.00
C VAL A 830 -27.47 -12.05 18.48
N PHE A 831 -27.98 -13.27 18.43
CA PHE A 831 -27.25 -14.44 17.99
C PHE A 831 -27.95 -15.09 16.80
N SER A 832 -27.19 -15.77 15.95
CA SER A 832 -27.72 -16.74 15.01
C SER A 832 -27.22 -18.14 15.37
N ASP A 833 -27.94 -19.18 14.94
CA ASP A 833 -27.64 -20.55 15.34
C ASP A 833 -27.89 -21.60 14.25
N THR A 834 -27.41 -22.81 14.51
CA THR A 834 -27.83 -24.02 13.80
C THR A 834 -29.28 -24.34 14.16
N ALA A 835 -30.10 -24.60 13.16
CA ALA A 835 -31.55 -24.69 13.33
C ALA A 835 -32.02 -25.66 14.43
N ILE A 836 -31.66 -26.95 14.35
CA ILE A 836 -32.25 -27.97 15.22
C ILE A 836 -31.62 -27.95 16.62
N GLN A 837 -30.30 -27.83 16.69
CA GLN A 837 -29.56 -27.97 17.95
C GLN A 837 -29.28 -26.62 18.63
N GLY A 838 -29.39 -25.51 17.90
CA GLY A 838 -29.19 -24.18 18.45
C GLY A 838 -27.73 -23.84 18.75
N TYR A 839 -26.75 -24.52 18.14
CA TYR A 839 -25.34 -24.11 18.27
C TYR A 839 -25.15 -22.73 17.64
N THR A 840 -24.64 -21.79 18.43
CA THR A 840 -24.37 -20.42 17.97
C THR A 840 -23.44 -20.44 16.77
N LYS A 841 -23.84 -19.75 15.70
CA LYS A 841 -23.03 -19.59 14.50
C LYS A 841 -22.25 -18.28 14.57
N ASP A 842 -22.94 -17.20 14.88
CA ASP A 842 -22.39 -15.85 14.94
C ASP A 842 -23.27 -14.95 15.84
N TRP A 843 -22.79 -13.74 16.11
CA TRP A 843 -23.50 -12.72 16.87
C TRP A 843 -23.47 -11.36 16.16
N SER A 844 -24.39 -10.47 16.52
CA SER A 844 -24.44 -9.11 16.01
C SER A 844 -24.72 -8.11 17.12
N LEU A 845 -24.09 -6.94 17.02
CA LEU A 845 -24.34 -5.79 17.90
C LEU A 845 -25.21 -4.77 17.17
N VAL A 846 -26.31 -4.40 17.81
CA VAL A 846 -27.30 -3.49 17.26
C VAL A 846 -27.42 -2.27 18.18
N ASP A 847 -27.32 -1.09 17.58
CA ASP A 847 -27.60 0.21 18.19
C ASP A 847 -29.09 0.54 18.03
N LEU A 848 -29.73 0.86 19.15
CA LEU A 848 -31.16 1.14 19.23
C LEU A 848 -31.52 2.63 19.18
N VAL A 849 -30.54 3.53 19.06
CA VAL A 849 -30.69 4.97 19.28
C VAL A 849 -30.35 5.82 18.04
N THR A 850 -29.29 5.48 17.29
CA THR A 850 -28.81 6.32 16.18
C THR A 850 -29.88 6.58 15.11
N PRO A 851 -30.23 7.84 14.82
CA PRO A 851 -31.16 8.17 13.74
C PRO A 851 -30.51 8.10 12.36
N ASP A 852 -31.32 7.84 11.34
CA ASP A 852 -30.94 7.98 9.94
C ASP A 852 -31.03 9.43 9.46
N THR A 853 -30.05 9.87 8.69
CA THR A 853 -30.09 11.13 7.95
C THR A 853 -30.55 10.85 6.53
N VAL A 854 -31.73 11.32 6.14
CA VAL A 854 -32.34 11.07 4.82
C VAL A 854 -32.41 12.35 4.03
N PHE A 855 -31.60 12.48 2.99
CA PHE A 855 -31.65 13.59 2.03
C PHE A 855 -32.46 13.19 0.79
N ILE A 856 -33.43 14.02 0.43
CA ILE A 856 -34.33 13.83 -0.72
C ILE A 856 -34.01 14.92 -1.74
N PRO A 857 -33.28 14.62 -2.83
CA PRO A 857 -32.82 15.59 -3.82
C PRO A 857 -33.97 16.32 -4.52
N SER A 858 -35.03 15.59 -4.91
CA SER A 858 -36.19 16.19 -5.59
C SER A 858 -36.93 17.22 -4.74
N TRP A 859 -36.78 17.16 -3.42
CA TRP A 859 -37.33 18.13 -2.47
C TRP A 859 -36.26 19.08 -1.91
N ASN A 860 -34.98 18.85 -2.23
CA ASN A 860 -33.81 19.49 -1.65
C ASN A 860 -33.90 19.59 -0.11
N LYS A 861 -34.25 18.48 0.56
CA LYS A 861 -34.53 18.47 2.01
C LYS A 861 -33.92 17.27 2.72
N THR A 862 -33.41 17.52 3.93
CA THR A 862 -32.87 16.49 4.82
C THR A 862 -33.80 16.25 6.01
N PHE A 863 -34.01 14.99 6.37
CA PHE A 863 -34.77 14.54 7.52
C PHE A 863 -33.87 13.74 8.46
N ILE A 864 -34.08 13.88 9.76
CA ILE A 864 -33.47 13.02 10.79
C ILE A 864 -34.57 12.08 11.29
N VAL A 865 -34.44 10.79 11.02
CA VAL A 865 -35.47 9.78 11.27
C VAL A 865 -34.97 8.84 12.36
N LYS A 866 -35.61 8.85 13.53
CA LYS A 866 -35.20 7.98 14.63
C LYS A 866 -35.49 6.51 14.30
N PRO A 867 -34.78 5.55 14.89
CA PRO A 867 -35.05 4.13 14.64
C PRO A 867 -36.52 3.78 14.82
N LEU A 868 -37.05 3.01 13.88
CA LEU A 868 -38.45 2.58 13.75
C LEU A 868 -39.47 3.69 13.41
N ASP A 869 -39.08 4.96 13.37
CA ASP A 869 -39.92 6.03 12.83
C ASP A 869 -39.95 5.96 11.29
N SER A 870 -40.96 6.58 10.70
CA SER A 870 -41.13 6.65 9.25
C SER A 870 -41.37 8.08 8.77
N ILE A 871 -40.83 8.40 7.60
CA ILE A 871 -41.11 9.64 6.86
C ILE A 871 -41.71 9.32 5.49
N GLN A 872 -42.36 10.31 4.87
CA GLN A 872 -42.76 10.22 3.47
C GLN A 872 -41.56 10.45 2.55
N VAL A 873 -41.48 9.68 1.47
CA VAL A 873 -40.47 9.81 0.41
C VAL A 873 -41.14 9.71 -0.96
N PRO A 874 -40.61 10.36 -2.01
CA PRO A 874 -41.12 10.20 -3.37
C PRO A 874 -40.97 8.75 -3.85
N MET A 875 -41.93 8.22 -4.61
CA MET A 875 -41.86 6.86 -5.19
C MET A 875 -40.99 6.84 -6.44
N ASN A 876 -40.25 5.75 -6.67
CA ASN A 876 -39.40 5.55 -7.85
C ASN A 876 -38.39 6.69 -8.06
N ASP A 877 -37.95 7.30 -6.97
CA ASP A 877 -37.04 8.44 -6.97
C ASP A 877 -35.81 8.09 -6.12
N THR A 878 -34.73 8.84 -6.30
CA THR A 878 -33.51 8.64 -5.56
C THR A 878 -33.56 9.40 -4.24
N ILE A 879 -33.30 8.73 -3.13
CA ILE A 879 -33.00 9.35 -1.83
C ILE A 879 -31.59 8.97 -1.39
N TYR A 880 -31.01 9.73 -0.48
CA TYR A 880 -29.71 9.45 0.14
C TYR A 880 -29.90 9.22 1.63
N VAL A 881 -29.71 7.98 2.08
CA VAL A 881 -29.81 7.62 3.50
C VAL A 881 -28.39 7.43 4.04
N ASN A 882 -28.00 8.27 5.00
CA ASN A 882 -26.64 8.36 5.53
C ASN A 882 -25.60 8.48 4.39
N GLY A 883 -25.96 9.23 3.34
CA GLY A 883 -25.14 9.42 2.13
C GLY A 883 -25.24 8.30 1.09
N LYS A 884 -25.85 7.15 1.40
CA LYS A 884 -26.02 6.05 0.45
C LYS A 884 -27.23 6.25 -0.45
N LYS A 885 -27.02 6.16 -1.76
CA LYS A 885 -28.08 6.21 -2.77
C LYS A 885 -29.04 5.03 -2.62
N ILE A 886 -30.34 5.32 -2.50
CA ILE A 886 -31.43 4.33 -2.48
C ILE A 886 -32.49 4.77 -3.48
N ILE A 887 -32.93 3.86 -4.34
CA ILE A 887 -34.10 4.07 -5.19
C ILE A 887 -35.31 3.53 -4.43
N THR A 888 -36.25 4.41 -4.13
CA THR A 888 -37.46 4.05 -3.36
C THR A 888 -38.45 3.30 -4.24
N ASP A 889 -38.98 2.19 -3.75
CA ASP A 889 -40.08 1.44 -4.36
C ASP A 889 -41.44 1.72 -3.68
N THR A 890 -41.41 2.52 -2.62
CA THR A 890 -42.55 2.85 -1.75
C THR A 890 -42.60 4.36 -1.46
N ASN A 891 -43.73 4.83 -0.93
CA ASN A 891 -43.95 6.25 -0.58
C ASN A 891 -43.47 6.61 0.83
N TYR A 892 -42.82 5.69 1.54
CA TYR A 892 -42.32 5.94 2.88
C TYR A 892 -40.97 5.29 3.09
N TYR A 893 -40.15 5.92 3.91
CA TYR A 893 -38.91 5.35 4.41
C TYR A 893 -39.06 5.12 5.91
N LYS A 894 -38.78 3.89 6.37
CA LYS A 894 -38.73 3.55 7.79
C LYS A 894 -37.29 3.28 8.19
N ALA A 895 -36.80 4.04 9.17
CA ALA A 895 -35.47 3.84 9.73
C ALA A 895 -35.42 2.49 10.47
N ASN A 896 -34.37 1.71 10.22
CA ASN A 896 -34.11 0.47 10.96
C ASN A 896 -33.10 0.73 12.08
N TYR A 897 -32.96 -0.21 13.00
CA TYR A 897 -31.85 -0.18 13.93
C TYR A 897 -30.51 -0.33 13.18
N HIS A 898 -29.47 0.32 13.68
CA HIS A 898 -28.15 0.28 13.08
C HIS A 898 -27.38 -0.95 13.58
N ILE A 899 -26.81 -1.72 12.66
CA ILE A 899 -25.98 -2.88 13.02
C ILE A 899 -24.53 -2.41 13.03
N LEU A 900 -23.92 -2.36 14.22
CA LEU A 900 -22.53 -1.93 14.41
C LEU A 900 -21.55 -3.07 14.12
N ILE A 901 -21.94 -4.30 14.46
CA ILE A 901 -21.18 -5.52 14.20
C ILE A 901 -22.17 -6.54 13.65
N ALA A 902 -21.89 -7.10 12.49
CA ALA A 902 -22.76 -8.05 11.80
C ALA A 902 -22.08 -9.42 11.67
N ASN A 903 -22.78 -10.47 12.09
CA ASN A 903 -22.39 -11.88 11.93
C ASN A 903 -20.94 -12.17 12.37
N GLU A 904 -20.52 -11.64 13.52
CA GLU A 904 -19.20 -11.89 14.08
C GLU A 904 -19.10 -13.31 14.63
N THR A 905 -17.99 -13.98 14.33
CA THR A 905 -17.72 -15.37 14.70
C THR A 905 -16.75 -15.47 15.88
N LYS A 906 -15.94 -14.43 16.13
CA LYS A 906 -15.11 -14.33 17.33
C LYS A 906 -15.98 -13.90 18.51
N PHE A 907 -16.05 -14.74 19.55
CA PHE A 907 -16.90 -14.47 20.72
C PHE A 907 -16.16 -13.69 21.82
N ASN A 908 -14.84 -13.85 21.94
CA ASN A 908 -14.02 -13.15 22.92
C ASN A 908 -12.61 -12.89 22.37
N GLY A 909 -11.80 -12.14 23.10
CA GLY A 909 -10.47 -11.70 22.66
C GLY A 909 -10.55 -10.45 21.81
N GLU A 910 -10.06 -10.53 20.59
CA GLU A 910 -9.92 -9.46 19.59
C GLU A 910 -11.22 -9.12 18.85
N THR A 911 -12.34 -9.08 19.57
CA THR A 911 -13.64 -8.67 19.00
C THR A 911 -13.64 -7.19 18.60
N PRO A 912 -14.46 -6.77 17.61
CA PRO A 912 -14.45 -5.40 17.12
C PRO A 912 -14.78 -4.37 18.21
N ILE A 913 -14.06 -3.25 18.19
CA ILE A 913 -14.23 -2.14 19.12
C ILE A 913 -15.08 -1.07 18.44
N VAL A 914 -16.27 -0.81 18.99
CA VAL A 914 -17.22 0.17 18.46
C VAL A 914 -17.73 1.06 19.58
N HIS A 915 -17.91 2.36 19.28
CA HIS A 915 -18.35 3.35 20.27
C HIS A 915 -17.55 3.30 21.60
N GLY A 916 -16.25 3.01 21.53
CA GLY A 916 -15.34 3.00 22.68
C GLY A 916 -15.34 1.72 23.54
N PHE A 917 -16.06 0.67 23.15
CA PHE A 917 -16.07 -0.60 23.88
C PHE A 917 -16.00 -1.82 22.95
N ARG A 918 -15.67 -2.97 23.51
CA ARG A 918 -15.85 -4.28 22.85
C ARG A 918 -16.70 -5.23 23.68
N VAL A 919 -17.36 -6.14 22.98
CA VAL A 919 -18.21 -7.17 23.58
C VAL A 919 -17.39 -8.45 23.77
N GLN A 920 -17.44 -9.01 24.97
CA GLN A 920 -16.82 -10.28 25.32
C GLN A 920 -17.92 -11.28 25.67
N LEU A 921 -18.00 -12.39 24.94
CA LEU A 921 -19.03 -13.42 25.06
C LEU A 921 -18.35 -14.75 25.38
N TYR A 922 -18.79 -15.37 26.47
CA TYR A 922 -18.31 -16.66 26.94
C TYR A 922 -19.38 -17.70 26.63
N ASN A 923 -19.36 -18.15 25.38
CA ASN A 923 -20.31 -19.11 24.85
C ASN A 923 -19.84 -20.56 25.08
N HIS A 924 -20.77 -21.48 25.29
CA HIS A 924 -20.43 -22.91 25.30
C HIS A 924 -20.36 -23.45 23.87
N SER A 925 -19.32 -24.22 23.55
CA SER A 925 -19.13 -24.85 22.23
C SER A 925 -19.94 -26.14 22.06
N GLU A 926 -20.33 -26.78 23.16
CA GLU A 926 -21.11 -28.02 23.15
C GLU A 926 -22.30 -27.97 24.12
N ILE A 927 -23.33 -28.76 23.82
CA ILE A 927 -24.41 -29.05 24.78
C ILE A 927 -23.99 -30.26 25.62
N ILE A 928 -23.78 -30.05 26.91
CA ILE A 928 -23.32 -31.05 27.88
C ILE A 928 -24.03 -30.90 29.23
N LEU A 929 -23.93 -31.90 30.11
CA LEU A 929 -24.53 -31.85 31.45
C LEU A 929 -23.83 -30.78 32.32
N ASP A 930 -24.61 -29.88 32.93
CA ASP A 930 -24.17 -29.04 34.05
C ASP A 930 -24.11 -29.92 35.31
N THR A 931 -22.93 -30.47 35.60
CA THR A 931 -22.72 -31.36 36.74
C THR A 931 -22.87 -30.68 38.10
N LEU A 932 -22.85 -29.34 38.16
CA LEU A 932 -22.98 -28.59 39.40
C LEU A 932 -24.46 -28.42 39.80
N LYS A 933 -25.35 -28.25 38.81
CA LYS A 933 -26.80 -28.13 39.05
C LYS A 933 -27.54 -29.47 38.99
N SER A 934 -26.97 -30.46 38.30
CA SER A 934 -27.58 -31.78 38.11
C SER A 934 -27.34 -32.73 39.26
N GLY A 935 -28.25 -33.67 39.46
CA GLY A 935 -28.12 -34.74 40.46
C GLY A 935 -29.43 -35.15 41.11
N PHE A 936 -29.33 -36.18 41.95
CA PHE A 936 -30.47 -36.66 42.72
C PHE A 936 -30.85 -35.70 43.85
N LYS A 937 -32.14 -35.49 44.07
CA LYS A 937 -32.71 -34.59 45.09
C LYS A 937 -33.91 -35.24 45.78
N GLU A 938 -34.10 -34.87 47.04
CA GLU A 938 -35.21 -35.27 47.94
C GLU A 938 -35.34 -36.79 48.14
N GLY A 939 -35.22 -37.27 49.38
CA GLY A 939 -35.34 -38.70 49.70
C GLY A 939 -34.00 -39.41 49.90
N LYS A 940 -34.07 -40.69 50.25
CA LYS A 940 -32.89 -41.50 50.60
C LYS A 940 -32.33 -42.18 49.34
N LEU A 941 -31.04 -41.97 49.09
CA LEU A 941 -30.33 -42.67 48.02
C LEU A 941 -29.88 -44.04 48.49
N TYR A 942 -30.03 -45.06 47.63
CA TYR A 942 -29.51 -46.39 47.91
C TYR A 942 -27.98 -46.36 48.01
N PRO A 943 -27.33 -46.99 49.00
CA PRO A 943 -25.89 -46.83 49.24
C PRO A 943 -24.99 -47.14 48.04
N SER A 944 -25.41 -48.03 47.15
CA SER A 944 -24.62 -48.44 45.97
C SER A 944 -24.91 -47.65 44.70
N ILE A 945 -25.80 -46.64 44.73
CA ILE A 945 -26.12 -45.82 43.54
C ILE A 945 -24.90 -44.99 43.12
N GLN A 946 -24.64 -44.96 41.82
CA GLN A 946 -23.58 -44.15 41.22
C GLN A 946 -24.15 -42.87 40.61
N LYS A 947 -23.28 -41.90 40.32
CA LYS A 947 -23.66 -40.73 39.55
C LYS A 947 -24.25 -41.17 38.20
N PRO A 948 -25.36 -40.57 37.74
CA PRO A 948 -25.98 -40.96 36.49
C PRO A 948 -25.08 -40.57 35.33
N ILE A 949 -25.01 -41.42 34.31
CA ILE A 949 -24.33 -41.09 33.06
C ILE A 949 -25.36 -40.42 32.17
N PHE A 950 -25.16 -39.16 31.83
CA PHE A 950 -25.94 -38.41 30.83
C PHE A 950 -25.05 -38.14 29.63
N ALA A 951 -25.39 -38.72 28.49
CA ALA A 951 -24.61 -38.60 27.26
C ALA A 951 -25.55 -38.64 26.05
N PRO A 952 -25.16 -38.11 24.87
CA PRO A 952 -25.95 -38.32 23.67
C PRO A 952 -26.09 -39.83 23.41
N PHE A 953 -27.25 -40.25 22.88
CA PHE A 953 -27.39 -41.64 22.44
C PHE A 953 -26.32 -41.92 21.37
N PHE A 954 -25.55 -42.99 21.53
CA PHE A 954 -24.45 -43.32 20.61
C PHE A 954 -24.48 -44.82 20.30
N TRP A 955 -24.50 -45.14 19.01
CA TRP A 955 -24.48 -46.51 18.50
C TRP A 955 -23.13 -46.87 17.88
N THR A 956 -22.67 -46.10 16.90
CA THR A 956 -21.37 -46.31 16.22
C THR A 956 -20.80 -44.99 15.74
N ALA A 957 -19.46 -44.91 15.64
CA ALA A 957 -18.77 -43.73 15.11
C ALA A 957 -18.87 -43.61 13.59
N THR A 958 -18.87 -44.75 12.87
CA THR A 958 -18.87 -44.82 11.40
C THR A 958 -19.85 -45.89 10.88
N GLY A 959 -20.21 -45.79 9.59
CA GLY A 959 -21.10 -46.73 8.90
C GLY A 959 -22.60 -46.40 9.02
N PRO A 960 -23.49 -47.25 8.45
CA PRO A 960 -24.94 -46.96 8.38
C PRO A 960 -25.62 -46.82 9.75
N GLY A 961 -25.01 -47.36 10.80
CA GLY A 961 -25.49 -47.22 12.18
C GLY A 961 -25.35 -45.80 12.75
N ALA A 962 -24.46 -44.96 12.20
CA ALA A 962 -24.21 -43.61 12.70
C ALA A 962 -25.43 -42.69 12.54
N ALA A 963 -26.27 -42.92 11.53
CA ALA A 963 -27.53 -42.20 11.31
C ALA A 963 -28.57 -42.40 12.43
N TYR A 964 -28.35 -43.38 13.32
CA TYR A 964 -29.21 -43.66 14.47
C TYR A 964 -28.69 -43.04 15.77
N ASN A 965 -27.53 -42.38 15.75
CA ASN A 965 -27.00 -41.64 16.89
C ASN A 965 -27.96 -40.51 17.29
N GLY A 966 -27.95 -40.17 18.58
CA GLY A 966 -28.82 -39.17 19.14
C GLY A 966 -28.34 -37.77 18.85
N ILE A 967 -29.28 -36.84 18.73
CA ILE A 967 -28.98 -35.42 18.59
C ILE A 967 -28.93 -34.77 19.97
N ARG A 968 -27.88 -33.97 20.21
CA ARG A 968 -27.75 -33.20 21.45
C ARG A 968 -28.76 -32.06 21.44
N MET A 969 -29.81 -32.17 22.25
CA MET A 969 -30.83 -31.13 22.36
C MET A 969 -30.59 -30.25 23.60
N PRO A 970 -30.68 -28.92 23.47
CA PRO A 970 -30.39 -27.96 24.54
C PRO A 970 -31.56 -27.84 25.52
N TYR A 971 -31.99 -28.97 26.08
CA TYR A 971 -33.11 -29.04 27.02
C TYR A 971 -32.64 -29.44 28.41
N ASP A 972 -33.41 -29.03 29.41
CA ASP A 972 -33.27 -29.47 30.80
C ASP A 972 -34.33 -30.53 31.09
N TYR A 973 -34.00 -31.50 31.94
CA TYR A 973 -34.89 -32.60 32.24
C TYR A 973 -34.97 -32.89 33.73
N VAL A 974 -36.08 -33.46 34.15
CA VAL A 974 -36.21 -34.12 35.45
C VAL A 974 -36.75 -35.54 35.23
N ILE A 975 -36.16 -36.50 35.93
CA ILE A 975 -36.73 -37.83 36.11
C ILE A 975 -37.38 -37.88 37.48
N GLU A 976 -38.68 -38.08 37.51
CA GLU A 976 -39.49 -38.15 38.73
C GLU A 976 -39.75 -39.62 39.08
N PHE A 977 -39.36 -40.05 40.27
CA PHE A 977 -39.51 -41.43 40.71
C PHE A 977 -40.70 -41.59 41.66
N TYR A 978 -41.38 -42.74 41.58
CA TYR A 978 -42.60 -43.06 42.29
C TYR A 978 -42.51 -44.46 42.92
N PRO A 979 -43.31 -44.76 43.97
CA PRO A 979 -43.32 -46.09 44.58
C PRO A 979 -44.03 -47.13 43.71
N ASP A 980 -45.06 -46.71 42.96
CA ASP A 980 -45.87 -47.55 42.09
C ASP A 980 -45.58 -47.29 40.59
N VAL A 981 -46.06 -48.19 39.73
CA VAL A 981 -46.00 -48.00 38.27
C VAL A 981 -46.85 -46.79 37.88
N VAL A 982 -46.24 -45.81 37.20
CA VAL A 982 -46.88 -44.54 36.83
C VAL A 982 -46.82 -44.21 35.34
N ASP A 983 -46.04 -44.96 34.57
CA ASP A 983 -45.89 -44.77 33.13
C ASP A 983 -45.46 -46.07 32.41
N THR A 984 -45.45 -46.05 31.08
CA THR A 984 -44.97 -47.15 30.23
C THR A 984 -44.00 -46.63 29.18
N SER A 985 -42.76 -47.14 29.19
CA SER A 985 -41.77 -46.83 28.15
C SER A 985 -42.21 -47.29 26.77
N VAL A 986 -41.72 -46.63 25.72
CA VAL A 986 -42.07 -46.98 24.33
C VAL A 986 -41.16 -48.07 23.76
N ALA A 987 -41.70 -48.86 22.83
CA ALA A 987 -40.92 -49.84 22.10
C ALA A 987 -39.96 -49.16 21.10
N ASP A 988 -38.79 -49.77 20.88
CA ASP A 988 -37.79 -49.23 19.96
C ASP A 988 -36.94 -50.34 19.34
N THR A 989 -36.28 -50.04 18.23
CA THR A 989 -35.37 -51.00 17.57
C THR A 989 -34.04 -50.33 17.26
N LEU A 990 -32.96 -50.88 17.82
CA LEU A 990 -31.60 -50.41 17.60
C LEU A 990 -31.03 -51.00 16.29
N TYR A 991 -30.12 -50.29 15.64
CA TYR A 991 -29.39 -50.80 14.48
C TYR A 991 -28.34 -51.83 14.93
N PRO A 992 -27.88 -52.80 14.13
CA PRO A 992 -28.63 -53.40 13.04
C PRO A 992 -29.91 -54.06 13.60
N ARG A 993 -30.98 -54.10 12.80
CA ARG A 993 -32.28 -54.65 13.22
C ARG A 993 -32.19 -56.17 13.40
N THR A 994 -31.79 -56.62 14.60
CA THR A 994 -31.75 -58.03 15.01
C THR A 994 -32.75 -58.28 16.14
N PRO A 995 -33.20 -59.52 16.37
CA PRO A 995 -34.11 -59.83 17.49
C PRO A 995 -33.60 -59.34 18.85
N SER A 996 -32.27 -59.36 19.08
CA SER A 996 -31.63 -58.86 20.31
C SER A 996 -31.66 -57.35 20.46
N ASN A 997 -31.89 -56.60 19.38
CA ASN A 997 -31.96 -55.13 19.35
C ASN A 997 -33.41 -54.59 19.35
N ILE A 998 -34.40 -55.47 19.47
CA ILE A 998 -35.82 -55.08 19.65
C ILE A 998 -36.07 -54.90 21.15
N LEU A 999 -36.33 -53.66 21.55
CA LEU A 999 -36.62 -53.29 22.93
C LEU A 999 -38.14 -53.13 23.09
N PRO A 1000 -38.83 -54.01 23.83
CA PRO A 1000 -40.27 -53.89 24.04
C PRO A 1000 -40.60 -52.79 25.06
N ALA A 1001 -41.81 -52.24 24.95
CA ALA A 1001 -42.39 -51.35 25.95
C ALA A 1001 -42.46 -52.04 27.33
N ARG A 1002 -42.12 -51.31 28.40
CA ARG A 1002 -42.14 -51.80 29.78
C ARG A 1002 -42.79 -50.79 30.70
N SER A 1003 -43.62 -51.27 31.62
CA SER A 1003 -44.15 -50.48 32.74
C SER A 1003 -43.02 -50.02 33.66
N VAL A 1004 -43.07 -48.76 34.10
CA VAL A 1004 -42.03 -48.13 34.93
C VAL A 1004 -42.62 -47.28 36.05
N ASN A 1005 -41.82 -47.08 37.10
CA ASN A 1005 -42.15 -46.29 38.28
C ASN A 1005 -41.56 -44.87 38.21
N PHE A 1006 -41.32 -44.34 37.00
CA PHE A 1006 -40.81 -43.00 36.82
C PHE A 1006 -41.39 -42.33 35.58
N LYS A 1007 -41.35 -41.00 35.57
CA LYS A 1007 -41.67 -40.17 34.42
C LYS A 1007 -40.49 -39.28 34.05
N VAL A 1008 -40.31 -38.98 32.77
CA VAL A 1008 -39.28 -38.05 32.30
C VAL A 1008 -39.97 -36.80 31.77
N LYS A 1009 -39.66 -35.66 32.38
CA LYS A 1009 -40.20 -34.36 31.97
C LYS A 1009 -39.10 -33.50 31.39
N ASN A 1010 -39.33 -32.99 30.19
CA ASN A 1010 -38.53 -31.93 29.60
C ASN A 1010 -38.96 -30.61 30.26
N LEU A 1011 -38.09 -30.06 31.09
CA LEU A 1011 -38.32 -28.82 31.83
C LEU A 1011 -38.31 -27.59 30.92
N THR A 1012 -37.70 -27.68 29.72
CA THR A 1012 -37.64 -26.57 28.76
C THR A 1012 -38.95 -26.43 27.98
N THR A 1013 -39.59 -27.53 27.57
CA THR A 1013 -40.92 -27.50 26.92
C THR A 1013 -42.06 -27.63 27.93
N ASN A 1014 -41.75 -28.01 29.17
CA ASN A 1014 -42.70 -28.33 30.24
C ASN A 1014 -43.62 -29.52 29.90
N GLU A 1015 -43.15 -30.45 29.06
CA GLU A 1015 -43.89 -31.63 28.62
C GLU A 1015 -43.20 -32.93 29.10
N TYR A 1016 -44.00 -33.97 29.32
CA TYR A 1016 -43.46 -35.31 29.50
C TYR A 1016 -43.06 -35.89 28.14
N ILE A 1017 -41.93 -36.60 28.10
CA ILE A 1017 -41.37 -37.13 26.86
C ILE A 1017 -41.44 -38.65 26.82
N ASP A 1018 -41.45 -39.21 25.62
CA ASP A 1018 -41.30 -40.65 25.44
C ASP A 1018 -39.85 -41.06 25.73
N PHE A 1019 -39.69 -42.25 26.30
CA PHE A 1019 -38.39 -42.85 26.56
C PHE A 1019 -38.45 -44.37 26.38
N VAL A 1020 -37.30 -44.94 26.06
CA VAL A 1020 -37.06 -46.38 25.96
C VAL A 1020 -36.37 -46.83 27.23
N TYR A 1021 -36.80 -47.95 27.82
CA TYR A 1021 -36.25 -48.42 29.09
C TYR A 1021 -35.95 -49.91 29.11
N TRP A 1022 -34.79 -50.26 29.66
CA TRP A 1022 -34.48 -51.64 30.04
C TRP A 1022 -33.41 -51.72 31.13
N ARG A 1023 -33.35 -52.89 31.77
CA ARG A 1023 -32.42 -53.19 32.85
C ARG A 1023 -31.39 -54.22 32.40
N THR A 1024 -30.13 -53.99 32.74
CA THR A 1024 -28.99 -54.89 32.45
C THR A 1024 -28.15 -55.12 33.70
N GLY A 1025 -27.32 -56.17 33.66
CA GLY A 1025 -26.38 -56.52 34.73
C GLY A 1025 -26.84 -57.72 35.55
N THR A 1026 -25.88 -58.58 35.92
CA THR A 1026 -26.09 -59.81 36.71
C THR A 1026 -25.53 -59.68 38.13
N VAL A 1027 -24.43 -58.95 38.32
CA VAL A 1027 -23.80 -58.65 39.62
C VAL A 1027 -24.01 -57.19 40.06
N SER A 1028 -24.39 -56.33 39.13
CA SER A 1028 -24.78 -54.93 39.31
C SER A 1028 -26.12 -54.70 38.63
N THR A 1029 -26.76 -53.56 38.90
CA THR A 1029 -27.99 -53.17 38.20
C THR A 1029 -27.77 -51.87 37.44
N THR A 1030 -27.93 -51.89 36.12
CA THR A 1030 -27.96 -50.68 35.30
C THR A 1030 -29.34 -50.49 34.72
N HIS A 1031 -29.92 -49.32 34.96
CA HIS A 1031 -31.14 -48.85 34.33
C HIS A 1031 -30.76 -47.96 33.16
N ASN A 1032 -31.13 -48.37 31.94
CA ASN A 1032 -30.87 -47.64 30.72
C ASN A 1032 -32.16 -46.93 30.31
N ILE A 1033 -32.11 -45.61 30.18
CA ILE A 1033 -33.24 -44.76 29.82
C ILE A 1033 -32.81 -43.93 28.61
N TYR A 1034 -33.38 -44.18 27.44
CA TYR A 1034 -33.06 -43.42 26.23
C TYR A 1034 -34.22 -42.50 25.88
N PHE A 1035 -33.94 -41.21 25.78
CA PHE A 1035 -34.93 -40.19 25.46
C PHE A 1035 -35.25 -40.26 23.97
N LYS A 1036 -36.55 -40.24 23.66
CA LYS A 1036 -37.07 -40.31 22.31
C LYS A 1036 -38.09 -39.20 22.15
N GLU A 1037 -37.67 -38.09 21.58
CA GLU A 1037 -38.41 -36.83 21.63
C GLU A 1037 -38.94 -36.45 20.26
N LYS A 1038 -40.14 -35.87 20.23
CA LYS A 1038 -40.71 -35.24 19.04
C LYS A 1038 -40.19 -33.81 18.96
N ILE A 1039 -39.32 -33.55 17.99
CA ILE A 1039 -38.64 -32.26 17.84
C ILE A 1039 -39.09 -31.61 16.56
N ARG A 1040 -39.49 -30.34 16.66
CA ARG A 1040 -39.82 -29.49 15.53
C ARG A 1040 -38.54 -28.89 14.95
N ASN A 1041 -38.32 -29.07 13.66
CA ASN A 1041 -37.26 -28.34 12.96
C ASN A 1041 -37.75 -26.89 12.72
N PRO A 1042 -37.06 -25.87 13.24
CA PRO A 1042 -37.53 -24.49 13.14
C PRO A 1042 -37.41 -23.88 11.73
N LEU A 1043 -36.63 -24.48 10.82
CA LEU A 1043 -36.56 -24.03 9.42
C LEU A 1043 -37.67 -24.61 8.56
N THR A 1044 -38.02 -25.89 8.77
CA THR A 1044 -39.03 -26.58 7.93
C THR A 1044 -40.40 -26.64 8.57
N ASN A 1045 -40.51 -26.28 9.84
CA ASN A 1045 -41.71 -26.40 10.68
C ASN A 1045 -42.30 -27.82 10.71
N ARG A 1046 -41.46 -28.84 10.46
CA ARG A 1046 -41.85 -30.26 10.52
C ARG A 1046 -41.40 -30.90 11.82
N ASP A 1047 -42.29 -31.65 12.44
CA ASP A 1047 -41.97 -32.45 13.61
C ASP A 1047 -41.39 -33.81 13.19
N SER A 1048 -40.36 -34.28 13.88
CA SER A 1048 -39.78 -35.62 13.68
C SER A 1048 -39.33 -36.19 15.01
N VAL A 1049 -39.37 -37.52 15.13
CA VAL A 1049 -38.97 -38.21 16.36
C VAL A 1049 -37.50 -38.57 16.29
N TYR A 1050 -36.72 -38.10 17.25
CA TYR A 1050 -35.29 -38.38 17.35
C TYR A 1050 -34.96 -39.03 18.70
N ARG A 1051 -33.90 -39.84 18.72
CA ARG A 1051 -33.21 -40.14 19.97
C ARG A 1051 -32.38 -38.92 20.34
N THR A 1052 -32.35 -38.54 21.61
CA THR A 1052 -31.57 -37.39 22.07
C THR A 1052 -30.48 -37.85 23.03
N TRP A 1053 -30.88 -38.09 24.27
CA TRP A 1053 -29.98 -38.42 25.37
C TRP A 1053 -30.16 -39.86 25.81
N ARG A 1054 -29.08 -40.45 26.34
CA ARG A 1054 -29.13 -41.65 27.16
C ARG A 1054 -28.79 -41.30 28.59
N VAL A 1055 -29.56 -41.87 29.50
CA VAL A 1055 -29.35 -41.79 30.95
C VAL A 1055 -29.13 -43.20 31.48
N ASN A 1056 -27.98 -43.44 32.09
CA ASN A 1056 -27.71 -44.70 32.79
C ASN A 1056 -27.63 -44.45 34.29
N ILE A 1057 -28.48 -45.15 35.05
CA ILE A 1057 -28.46 -45.15 36.51
C ILE A 1057 -27.92 -46.50 36.96
N LEU A 1058 -26.77 -46.50 37.61
CA LEU A 1058 -26.03 -47.70 38.00
C LEU A 1058 -26.09 -47.91 39.51
N PHE A 1059 -26.33 -49.15 39.92
CA PHE A 1059 -26.19 -49.64 41.28
C PHE A 1059 -25.14 -50.75 41.30
N ASN A 1060 -24.16 -50.68 42.20
CA ASN A 1060 -23.15 -51.75 42.36
C ASN A 1060 -23.70 -53.02 43.05
N SER A 1061 -25.03 -53.15 43.15
CA SER A 1061 -25.73 -54.31 43.70
C SER A 1061 -26.70 -54.86 42.65
N ALA A 1062 -26.89 -56.17 42.62
CA ALA A 1062 -27.79 -56.84 41.68
C ALA A 1062 -29.28 -56.65 42.05
N ASN A 1063 -30.15 -56.62 41.04
CA ASN A 1063 -31.62 -56.58 41.15
C ASN A 1063 -32.22 -55.41 41.95
N ILE A 1064 -31.55 -54.26 42.01
CA ILE A 1064 -32.12 -53.06 42.67
C ILE A 1064 -33.26 -52.49 41.79
N PRO A 1065 -34.45 -52.21 42.33
CA PRO A 1065 -35.50 -51.51 41.57
C PRO A 1065 -35.16 -50.02 41.41
N LEU A 1066 -35.72 -49.36 40.39
CA LEU A 1066 -35.59 -47.91 40.21
C LEU A 1066 -36.90 -47.22 40.61
N ASN A 1067 -36.93 -46.67 41.82
CA ASN A 1067 -38.08 -45.99 42.43
C ASN A 1067 -37.64 -44.90 43.42
N ASP A 1068 -38.60 -44.23 44.05
CA ASP A 1068 -38.38 -43.11 44.98
C ASP A 1068 -37.55 -43.49 46.23
N THR A 1069 -37.62 -44.74 46.68
CA THR A 1069 -36.86 -45.24 47.83
C THR A 1069 -35.41 -45.62 47.52
N THR A 1070 -35.04 -45.71 46.23
CA THR A 1070 -33.72 -46.18 45.77
C THR A 1070 -32.92 -45.11 45.03
N ALA A 1071 -33.58 -44.26 44.23
CA ALA A 1071 -32.97 -43.16 43.49
C ALA A 1071 -33.30 -41.77 44.07
N GLY A 1072 -34.01 -41.70 45.20
CA GLY A 1072 -34.63 -40.45 45.66
C GLY A 1072 -35.82 -40.08 44.77
N LYS A 1073 -36.39 -38.90 44.99
CA LYS A 1073 -37.64 -38.46 44.36
C LYS A 1073 -37.43 -37.82 42.98
N TYR A 1074 -36.33 -37.09 42.81
CA TYR A 1074 -36.00 -36.38 41.58
C TYR A 1074 -34.56 -36.62 41.15
N LEU A 1075 -34.34 -36.79 39.85
CA LEU A 1075 -33.05 -36.60 39.21
C LEU A 1075 -33.14 -35.43 38.24
N TYR A 1076 -32.50 -34.31 38.58
CA TYR A 1076 -32.38 -33.15 37.70
C TYR A 1076 -31.19 -33.30 36.76
N LEU A 1077 -31.41 -32.98 35.49
CA LEU A 1077 -30.43 -33.03 34.41
C LEU A 1077 -30.47 -31.67 33.69
N TYR A 1078 -29.68 -30.73 34.18
CA TYR A 1078 -29.50 -29.42 33.57
C TYR A 1078 -28.38 -29.49 32.54
N THR A 1079 -28.55 -28.82 31.40
CA THR A 1079 -27.53 -28.72 30.36
C THR A 1079 -26.89 -27.34 30.29
N LEU A 1080 -25.59 -27.29 30.04
CA LEU A 1080 -24.91 -26.11 29.54
C LEU A 1080 -25.25 -25.95 28.06
N LYS A 1081 -25.65 -24.75 27.66
CA LYS A 1081 -26.25 -24.47 26.36
C LYS A 1081 -25.54 -23.29 25.68
N PRO A 1082 -25.16 -23.43 24.40
CA PRO A 1082 -24.77 -22.29 23.57
C PRO A 1082 -25.88 -21.24 23.49
N PHE A 1083 -25.53 -20.01 23.10
CA PHE A 1083 -26.51 -19.00 22.72
C PHE A 1083 -27.23 -19.40 21.42
N SER A 1084 -28.49 -19.00 21.28
CA SER A 1084 -29.39 -19.38 20.20
C SER A 1084 -30.05 -18.13 19.60
N ARG A 1085 -30.74 -18.28 18.46
CA ARG A 1085 -31.47 -17.19 17.79
C ARG A 1085 -32.56 -16.53 18.64
N ASN A 1086 -32.96 -17.17 19.74
CA ASN A 1086 -33.96 -16.66 20.68
C ASN A 1086 -33.31 -15.84 21.83
N ASP A 1087 -32.00 -15.96 22.00
CA ASP A 1087 -31.25 -15.25 23.02
C ASP A 1087 -30.95 -13.81 22.55
N ALA A 1088 -31.11 -12.85 23.45
CA ALA A 1088 -30.60 -11.50 23.26
C ALA A 1088 -30.16 -10.87 24.59
N TYR A 1089 -29.09 -10.09 24.54
CA TYR A 1089 -28.68 -9.22 25.65
C TYR A 1089 -29.00 -7.77 25.34
N TYR A 1090 -29.35 -7.01 26.38
CA TYR A 1090 -29.56 -5.57 26.33
C TYR A 1090 -28.72 -4.89 27.40
N PHE A 1091 -28.14 -3.74 27.05
CA PHE A 1091 -27.41 -2.89 27.99
C PHE A 1091 -27.45 -1.42 27.59
N THR A 1092 -27.22 -0.56 28.58
CA THR A 1092 -27.14 0.88 28.42
C THR A 1092 -25.75 1.35 28.85
N THR A 1093 -25.12 2.23 28.07
CA THR A 1093 -23.84 2.85 28.42
C THR A 1093 -24.04 4.15 29.18
N LYS A 1094 -23.09 4.48 30.05
CA LYS A 1094 -23.00 5.75 30.77
C LYS A 1094 -21.62 6.35 30.55
N GLY A 1095 -21.56 7.57 30.04
CA GLY A 1095 -20.32 8.28 29.73
C GLY A 1095 -19.52 8.67 30.98
N ALA A 1096 -18.25 9.03 30.77
CA ALA A 1096 -17.40 9.54 31.84
C ALA A 1096 -17.92 10.89 32.37
N THR A 1097 -17.69 11.18 33.66
CA THR A 1097 -18.14 12.43 34.29
C THR A 1097 -17.17 12.93 35.37
N ILE A 1098 -17.31 14.19 35.79
CA ILE A 1098 -16.64 14.71 36.99
C ILE A 1098 -17.56 14.56 38.20
N ASN A 1099 -17.11 13.83 39.21
CA ASN A 1099 -17.75 13.79 40.52
C ASN A 1099 -17.23 14.96 41.37
N THR A 1100 -18.11 15.91 41.65
CA THR A 1100 -17.80 17.15 42.38
C THR A 1100 -17.25 16.90 43.79
N GLU A 1101 -17.78 15.91 44.52
CA GLU A 1101 -17.30 15.59 45.88
C GLU A 1101 -15.91 14.95 45.86
N LYS A 1102 -15.65 14.07 44.89
CA LYS A 1102 -14.31 13.53 44.67
C LYS A 1102 -13.34 14.65 44.27
N ALA A 1103 -13.75 15.56 43.38
CA ALA A 1103 -12.94 16.69 42.94
C ALA A 1103 -12.52 17.60 44.11
N LYS A 1104 -13.43 17.89 45.05
CA LYS A 1104 -13.15 18.71 46.26
C LYS A 1104 -11.99 18.14 47.07
N ASN A 1105 -11.97 16.82 47.25
CA ASN A 1105 -10.93 16.12 48.02
C ASN A 1105 -9.59 16.00 47.27
N GLU A 1106 -9.57 16.25 45.96
CA GLU A 1106 -8.41 16.05 45.09
C GLU A 1106 -7.77 17.35 44.59
N LEU A 1107 -8.30 18.53 44.94
CA LEU A 1107 -7.81 19.84 44.46
C LEU A 1107 -6.29 20.06 44.66
N ASP A 1108 -5.70 19.47 45.70
CA ASP A 1108 -4.26 19.57 45.98
C ASP A 1108 -3.37 18.81 44.98
N ARG A 1109 -3.95 17.97 44.12
CA ARG A 1109 -3.24 17.34 43.00
C ARG A 1109 -2.91 18.33 41.88
N ILE A 1110 -3.59 19.46 41.81
CA ILE A 1110 -3.34 20.48 40.79
C ILE A 1110 -2.01 21.18 41.08
N LYS A 1111 -1.06 21.00 40.16
CA LYS A 1111 0.33 21.47 40.25
C LYS A 1111 0.79 22.02 38.91
N VAL A 1112 1.88 22.78 38.94
CA VAL A 1112 2.59 23.26 37.76
C VAL A 1112 3.82 22.38 37.54
N VAL A 1113 4.05 21.91 36.31
CA VAL A 1113 5.18 21.06 35.93
C VAL A 1113 5.80 21.54 34.61
N PRO A 1114 7.14 21.61 34.51
CA PRO A 1114 8.10 21.53 35.61
C PRO A 1114 8.00 22.76 36.52
N ASN A 1115 8.39 22.59 37.79
CA ASN A 1115 8.46 23.68 38.75
C ASN A 1115 9.62 23.43 39.73
N PRO A 1116 10.77 24.15 39.63
CA PRO A 1116 10.98 25.26 38.68
C PRO A 1116 11.13 24.78 37.22
N TYR A 1117 10.82 25.66 36.28
CA TYR A 1117 11.22 25.54 34.87
C TYR A 1117 12.64 26.10 34.72
N VAL A 1118 13.57 25.34 34.15
CA VAL A 1118 15.00 25.68 34.09
C VAL A 1118 15.49 25.60 32.65
N VAL A 1119 15.54 26.73 31.94
CA VAL A 1119 16.01 26.87 30.54
C VAL A 1119 15.20 26.10 29.48
N THR A 1120 15.12 24.78 29.60
CA THR A 1120 14.44 23.81 28.73
C THR A 1120 14.04 22.59 29.57
N HIS A 1121 13.14 21.75 29.06
CA HIS A 1121 12.86 20.46 29.66
C HIS A 1121 12.76 19.36 28.60
N GLU A 1122 12.98 18.11 29.01
CA GLU A 1122 13.02 16.95 28.11
C GLU A 1122 11.74 16.77 27.26
N ALA A 1123 10.57 17.16 27.80
CA ALA A 1123 9.30 17.07 27.09
C ALA A 1123 9.05 18.15 26.01
N GLU A 1124 9.96 19.10 25.80
CA GLU A 1124 9.83 20.12 24.74
C GLU A 1124 10.13 19.50 23.38
N ALA A 1125 9.34 19.84 22.36
CA ALA A 1125 9.53 19.29 21.01
C ALA A 1125 10.88 19.71 20.41
N ARG A 1126 11.52 18.78 19.68
CA ARG A 1126 12.69 19.10 18.85
C ARG A 1126 12.33 20.14 17.77
N LEU A 1127 13.35 20.89 17.33
CA LEU A 1127 13.25 21.83 16.21
C LEU A 1127 12.86 21.09 14.92
N LEU A 1128 12.20 21.81 14.00
CA LEU A 1128 11.90 21.30 12.67
C LEU A 1128 13.18 21.17 11.84
N SER A 1129 13.24 20.24 10.88
CA SER A 1129 14.38 20.09 9.96
C SER A 1129 14.65 21.36 9.14
N THR A 1130 13.62 22.17 8.89
CA THR A 1130 13.72 23.48 8.22
C THR A 1130 14.20 24.62 9.13
N GLN A 1131 14.37 24.37 10.43
CA GLN A 1131 14.84 25.36 11.40
C GLN A 1131 16.29 25.08 11.77
N THR A 1132 17.21 25.84 11.17
CA THR A 1132 18.67 25.67 11.32
C THR A 1132 19.25 26.26 12.60
N SER A 1133 18.50 27.10 13.33
CA SER A 1133 18.91 27.68 14.61
C SER A 1133 17.72 28.20 15.43
N GLY A 1134 17.84 28.24 16.76
CA GLY A 1134 16.82 28.75 17.66
C GLY A 1134 16.60 27.88 18.90
N ARG A 1135 15.54 28.16 19.66
CA ARG A 1135 15.01 27.30 20.73
C ARG A 1135 13.61 26.86 20.31
N GLY A 1136 13.23 25.62 20.62
CA GLY A 1136 11.85 25.17 20.45
C GLY A 1136 10.86 26.00 21.27
N GLU A 1137 9.55 25.77 21.08
CA GLU A 1137 8.52 26.40 21.89
C GLU A 1137 8.67 25.96 23.36
N ARG A 1138 8.76 26.94 24.26
CA ARG A 1138 8.92 26.70 25.71
C ARG A 1138 7.56 26.47 26.34
N GLU A 1139 7.46 25.51 27.24
CA GLU A 1139 6.17 25.23 27.88
C GLU A 1139 6.26 24.82 29.35
N ILE A 1140 5.20 25.15 30.09
CA ILE A 1140 4.85 24.52 31.37
C ILE A 1140 3.39 24.09 31.33
N ARG A 1141 3.00 23.20 32.22
CA ARG A 1141 1.62 22.72 32.30
C ARG A 1141 1.04 22.75 33.70
N PHE A 1142 -0.26 23.01 33.77
CA PHE A 1142 -1.09 22.84 34.96
C PHE A 1142 -1.75 21.47 34.87
N THR A 1143 -1.40 20.55 35.76
CA THR A 1143 -1.85 19.16 35.71
C THR A 1143 -3.14 18.94 36.51
N TYR A 1144 -3.94 17.92 36.14
CA TYR A 1144 -5.14 17.48 36.88
C TYR A 1144 -6.30 18.50 36.95
N VAL A 1145 -6.30 19.54 36.10
CA VAL A 1145 -7.32 20.59 36.06
C VAL A 1145 -8.62 20.06 35.42
N PRO A 1146 -9.79 20.21 36.06
CA PRO A 1146 -11.06 19.72 35.53
C PRO A 1146 -11.73 20.70 34.55
N PRO A 1147 -12.63 20.20 33.69
CA PRO A 1147 -13.33 21.03 32.69
C PRO A 1147 -14.18 22.13 33.33
N GLY A 1148 -14.32 23.25 32.61
CA GLY A 1148 -14.93 24.50 33.07
C GLY A 1148 -14.02 25.36 33.95
N SER A 1149 -12.79 24.93 34.25
CA SER A 1149 -11.90 25.68 35.14
C SER A 1149 -11.23 26.87 34.45
N LYS A 1150 -10.97 27.92 35.23
CA LYS A 1150 -10.21 29.11 34.81
C LYS A 1150 -8.91 29.20 35.61
N ILE A 1151 -7.79 29.36 34.92
CA ILE A 1151 -6.46 29.50 35.51
C ILE A 1151 -6.01 30.94 35.28
N SER A 1152 -5.77 31.69 36.35
CA SER A 1152 -5.26 33.07 36.29
C SER A 1152 -3.82 33.08 36.83
N ILE A 1153 -2.88 33.61 36.03
CA ILE A 1153 -1.45 33.65 36.34
C ILE A 1153 -1.04 35.09 36.63
N PHE A 1154 -0.39 35.33 37.77
CA PHE A 1154 -0.01 36.65 38.25
C PHE A 1154 1.49 36.76 38.56
N THR A 1155 2.02 37.98 38.46
CA THR A 1155 3.30 38.33 39.11
C THR A 1155 3.13 38.32 40.63
N VAL A 1156 4.24 38.27 41.40
CA VAL A 1156 4.19 38.43 42.87
C VAL A 1156 3.63 39.79 43.34
N ARG A 1157 3.51 40.78 42.43
CA ARG A 1157 2.87 42.07 42.70
C ARG A 1157 1.36 42.06 42.48
N GLY A 1158 0.80 40.96 41.96
CA GLY A 1158 -0.63 40.82 41.65
C GLY A 1158 -1.04 41.28 40.26
N GLU A 1159 -0.09 41.54 39.34
CA GLU A 1159 -0.40 41.87 37.95
C GLU A 1159 -0.75 40.61 37.17
N LEU A 1160 -1.88 40.63 36.44
CA LEU A 1160 -2.33 39.50 35.62
C LEU A 1160 -1.47 39.39 34.35
N ILE A 1161 -0.93 38.19 34.11
CA ILE A 1161 -0.04 37.89 32.98
C ILE A 1161 -0.76 37.12 31.89
N LYS A 1162 -1.56 36.12 32.29
CA LYS A 1162 -2.22 35.19 31.38
C LYS A 1162 -3.46 34.59 32.04
N THR A 1163 -4.52 34.40 31.28
CA THR A 1163 -5.67 33.57 31.65
C THR A 1163 -5.77 32.37 30.72
N LEU A 1164 -5.89 31.17 31.30
CA LEU A 1164 -6.09 29.92 30.56
C LEU A 1164 -7.42 29.29 30.97
N TYR A 1165 -8.03 28.53 30.07
CA TYR A 1165 -9.29 27.84 30.30
C TYR A 1165 -9.11 26.35 30.03
N GLN A 1166 -9.76 25.53 30.85
CA GLN A 1166 -9.78 24.08 30.66
C GLN A 1166 -11.21 23.62 30.40
N ASN A 1167 -11.43 22.94 29.28
CA ASN A 1167 -12.74 22.35 28.93
C ASN A 1167 -12.65 20.85 28.61
N ASN A 1168 -11.46 20.26 28.61
CA ASN A 1168 -11.28 18.84 28.31
C ASN A 1168 -11.60 17.96 29.53
N LEU A 1169 -12.50 17.00 29.36
CA LEU A 1169 -12.89 16.04 30.39
C LEU A 1169 -11.87 14.89 30.55
N TYR A 1170 -11.16 14.54 29.49
CA TYR A 1170 -10.32 13.36 29.39
C TYR A 1170 -8.83 13.66 29.62
N VAL A 1171 -8.42 14.90 29.43
CA VAL A 1171 -7.05 15.41 29.65
C VAL A 1171 -7.13 16.55 30.66
N GLY A 1172 -6.53 16.38 31.84
CA GLY A 1172 -6.49 17.42 32.88
C GLY A 1172 -5.32 18.38 32.77
N ASP A 1173 -4.46 18.21 31.78
CA ASP A 1173 -3.28 19.05 31.59
C ASP A 1173 -3.63 20.28 30.74
N VAL A 1174 -3.22 21.47 31.18
CA VAL A 1174 -3.37 22.74 30.45
C VAL A 1174 -2.00 23.34 30.23
N PHE A 1175 -1.63 23.54 28.97
CA PHE A 1175 -0.31 24.02 28.56
C PHE A 1175 -0.25 25.54 28.50
N TRP A 1176 0.91 26.10 28.85
CA TRP A 1176 1.22 27.51 28.70
C TRP A 1176 2.59 27.68 28.06
N ASN A 1177 2.62 28.36 26.91
CA ASN A 1177 3.82 28.65 26.13
C ASN A 1177 4.73 29.75 26.70
N LEU A 1178 4.55 30.10 27.98
CA LEU A 1178 5.30 31.17 28.67
C LEU A 1178 5.21 32.54 28.01
N ARG A 1179 4.12 32.83 27.28
CA ARG A 1179 3.83 34.17 26.74
C ARG A 1179 2.70 34.86 27.49
N THR A 1180 2.76 36.18 27.59
CA THR A 1180 1.70 37.04 28.14
C THR A 1180 0.45 37.01 27.26
N GLU A 1181 -0.61 37.69 27.69
CA GLU A 1181 -1.80 37.92 26.87
C GLU A 1181 -1.54 38.77 25.61
N GLU A 1182 -0.46 39.55 25.63
CA GLU A 1182 0.01 40.36 24.51
C GLU A 1182 0.99 39.59 23.61
N ASN A 1183 1.14 38.27 23.81
CA ASN A 1183 2.06 37.39 23.09
C ASN A 1183 3.54 37.76 23.25
N LEU A 1184 3.91 38.38 24.37
CA LEU A 1184 5.30 38.69 24.75
C LEU A 1184 5.86 37.60 25.66
N ASP A 1185 7.15 37.32 25.54
CA ASP A 1185 7.84 36.39 26.44
C ASP A 1185 7.82 36.92 27.89
N VAL A 1186 7.49 36.03 28.84
CA VAL A 1186 7.55 36.39 30.26
C VAL A 1186 8.99 36.43 30.78
N ALA A 1187 9.22 37.28 31.78
CA ALA A 1187 10.52 37.37 32.46
C ALA A 1187 10.78 36.16 33.37
N TYR A 1188 12.05 35.88 33.64
CA TYR A 1188 12.44 34.90 34.66
C TYR A 1188 12.08 35.43 36.06
N GLY A 1189 11.49 34.59 36.91
CA GLY A 1189 10.98 35.01 38.21
C GLY A 1189 9.98 34.04 38.83
N VAL A 1190 9.38 34.46 39.94
CA VAL A 1190 8.33 33.71 40.65
C VAL A 1190 6.96 34.25 40.26
N TYR A 1191 6.03 33.33 39.99
CA TYR A 1191 4.65 33.62 39.62
C TYR A 1191 3.69 32.91 40.58
N VAL A 1192 2.49 33.49 40.73
CA VAL A 1192 1.38 32.94 41.52
C VAL A 1192 0.26 32.57 40.57
N TYR A 1193 -0.39 31.42 40.79
CA TYR A 1193 -1.54 31.01 39.99
C TYR A 1193 -2.76 30.75 40.87
N VAL A 1194 -3.94 31.00 40.31
CA VAL A 1194 -5.24 30.70 40.90
C VAL A 1194 -6.05 29.88 39.90
N VAL A 1195 -6.44 28.66 40.28
CA VAL A 1195 -7.34 27.79 39.51
C VAL A 1195 -8.71 27.82 40.15
N GLU A 1196 -9.68 28.39 39.45
CA GLU A 1196 -11.09 28.45 39.85
C GLU A 1196 -11.80 27.24 39.23
N VAL A 1197 -12.27 26.30 40.07
CA VAL A 1197 -12.96 25.09 39.61
C VAL A 1197 -14.47 25.22 39.88
N PRO A 1198 -15.33 25.16 38.83
CA PRO A 1198 -16.77 25.35 38.97
C PRO A 1198 -17.41 24.37 39.95
N ASN A 1199 -18.23 24.87 40.86
CA ASN A 1199 -18.98 24.08 41.86
C ASN A 1199 -18.12 23.22 42.82
N VAL A 1200 -16.78 23.38 42.80
CA VAL A 1200 -15.84 22.63 43.64
C VAL A 1200 -15.10 23.56 44.60
N GLY A 1201 -14.43 24.60 44.11
CA GLY A 1201 -13.62 25.52 44.92
C GLY A 1201 -12.45 26.14 44.15
N THR A 1202 -11.47 26.68 44.87
CA THR A 1202 -10.31 27.37 44.28
C THR A 1202 -9.00 26.76 44.79
N LYS A 1203 -8.01 26.58 43.89
CA LYS A 1203 -6.64 26.19 44.22
C LYS A 1203 -5.68 27.32 43.91
N THR A 1204 -4.83 27.69 44.87
CA THR A 1204 -3.76 28.68 44.69
C THR A 1204 -2.40 28.02 44.88
N GLY A 1205 -1.40 28.46 44.10
CA GLY A 1205 -0.02 27.99 44.22
C GLY A 1205 0.98 28.96 43.60
N LYS A 1206 2.25 28.56 43.57
CA LYS A 1206 3.37 29.34 43.00
C LYS A 1206 4.31 28.48 42.18
N PHE A 1207 4.97 29.07 41.19
CA PHE A 1207 6.02 28.42 40.40
C PHE A 1207 7.13 29.41 40.03
N ALA A 1208 8.29 28.89 39.63
CA ALA A 1208 9.44 29.70 39.26
C ALA A 1208 9.96 29.36 37.86
N LEU A 1209 10.39 30.40 37.13
CA LEU A 1209 11.06 30.31 35.83
C LEU A 1209 12.52 30.77 36.00
N ILE A 1210 13.48 29.94 35.63
CA ILE A 1210 14.92 30.13 35.82
C ILE A 1210 15.64 30.13 34.47
N LYS A 1211 16.60 31.05 34.30
CA LYS A 1211 17.45 31.21 33.11
C LYS A 1211 18.77 30.46 33.26
#